data_AF-A0A958HT73-F1
#
_entry.id   AF-A0A958HT73-F1
#
_cell.length_a   1.000
_cell.length_b   1.000
_cell.length_c   1.000
_cell.angle_alpha   90.00
_cell.angle_beta   90.00
_cell.angle_gamma   90.00
#
_symmetry.space_group_name_H-M   'P 1'
#
loop_
_entity.id
_entity.type
_entity.pdbx_description
1 polymer ?
#
loop_
_entity_poly.entity_id
_entity_poly.type
_entity_poly.pdbx_seq_one_letter_code
_entity_poly.pdbx_strand_id
1 'polypeptide(L)'
;MFEPTLNAIRLAYSGERAKRHIANISQHHRIQASPGYRAAARYVQAQLDSAGLFTELLSYPADHQTTFWTMESFQEWACSRATLDLLQGEQPIDRLCDFEAVPISVIQRSAAAQGDFEVVVLDDGTEHEHYDGLDVAGKLVLSDGNLGRVYDLAVRRRGAAGILFDGMATTAPGRGPLDLPDARQYTSFWWGADEPRCFGFVLTPRQGRRLRQNMPVRVRAHVVSALYDGAFEVVAAFIPGQTDEEVLVVSHLCHPQPSANDNASGAAAAIEIAATLRRLIDQGTLPPARRGIRFLWMPEMTGTYAYLANCEERLPRTVAGVNLDMVGQNQERCHSVFNIEQPPEAMASFAPVLMKRLWDMLSGDADGHNTFELSSAAVRHRVTSFSGGSDHYILSDPTVGVPTPMLIQWPDRFYHTSEDTLDKVDPAMVARIGSLAAAYAYVIAGADERTATWLGHEIVARRQVRLVWRTQAAITAALAADDPAALIAIRGQLRAAVAHRIDCDMTALQTLERLWPDCGGLVAELSAELNEAARRELSRADHVFRNCAKALGSGELPPDVSEPQSDGRARNLIPQRQYRGPVALRSLEEGDDPMSRDALWQASKQAGNLWWTARSLAEYWADGQRSVDEISDKVYQETGQRFDNEIMSYFEILEANDLLRWRDEEG
;
A
#
# COMPACT_ATOMS: atom_id res chain seq x y z
N MET A 1 23.04 17.05 -13.22
CA MET A 1 22.03 17.36 -14.26
C MET A 1 20.68 17.80 -13.68
N PHE A 2 20.17 17.17 -12.62
CA PHE A 2 18.84 17.52 -12.05
C PHE A 2 18.85 18.62 -11.00
N GLU A 3 20.04 19.04 -10.53
CA GLU A 3 20.21 20.00 -9.44
C GLU A 3 19.52 21.35 -9.70
N PRO A 4 19.56 21.97 -10.90
CA PRO A 4 18.82 23.21 -11.15
C PRO A 4 17.31 23.04 -10.99
N THR A 5 16.75 21.97 -11.55
CA THR A 5 15.32 21.61 -11.44
C THR A 5 14.93 21.40 -9.98
N LEU A 6 15.73 20.61 -9.26
CA LEU A 6 15.50 20.28 -7.86
C LEU A 6 15.53 21.54 -6.98
N ASN A 7 16.49 22.43 -7.21
CA ASN A 7 16.60 23.69 -6.49
C ASN A 7 15.44 24.64 -6.80
N ALA A 8 15.02 24.75 -8.07
CA ALA A 8 13.87 25.57 -8.44
C ALA A 8 12.60 25.08 -7.74
N ILE A 9 12.35 23.77 -7.74
CA ILE A 9 11.20 23.16 -7.05
C ILE A 9 11.30 23.37 -5.54
N ARG A 10 12.45 23.08 -4.92
CA ARG A 10 12.66 23.21 -3.47
C ARG A 10 12.42 24.62 -2.95
N LEU A 11 12.86 25.64 -3.70
CA LEU A 11 12.65 27.05 -3.34
C LEU A 11 11.19 27.48 -3.54
N ALA A 12 10.49 26.84 -4.47
CA ALA A 12 9.13 27.20 -4.84
C ALA A 12 8.06 26.49 -4.00
N TYR A 13 8.26 25.22 -3.68
CA TYR A 13 7.33 24.39 -2.92
C TYR A 13 7.24 24.85 -1.47
N SER A 14 6.03 24.98 -0.92
CA SER A 14 5.84 25.42 0.47
C SER A 14 5.13 24.37 1.32
N GLY A 15 5.85 23.83 2.30
CA GLY A 15 5.29 22.96 3.33
C GLY A 15 4.20 23.63 4.17
N GLU A 16 4.30 24.94 4.42
CA GLU A 16 3.27 25.70 5.14
C GLU A 16 1.98 25.84 4.32
N ARG A 17 2.07 26.06 3.00
CA ARG A 17 0.88 26.07 2.14
C ARG A 17 0.23 24.69 2.11
N ALA A 18 1.02 23.64 1.93
CA ALA A 18 0.53 22.27 2.02
C ALA A 18 -0.13 21.99 3.37
N LYS A 19 0.47 22.37 4.50
CA LYS A 19 -0.13 22.20 5.84
C LYS A 19 -1.46 22.93 6.02
N ARG A 20 -1.66 24.08 5.37
CA ARG A 20 -2.99 24.72 5.32
C ARG A 20 -4.00 23.89 4.54
N HIS A 21 -3.62 23.27 3.42
CA HIS A 21 -4.51 22.34 2.72
C HIS A 21 -4.84 21.12 3.58
N ILE A 22 -3.86 20.56 4.32
CA ILE A 22 -4.09 19.47 5.28
C ILE A 22 -5.16 19.87 6.29
N ALA A 23 -5.02 21.05 6.91
CA ALA A 23 -5.96 21.54 7.90
C ALA A 23 -7.40 21.71 7.38
N ASN A 24 -7.57 22.01 6.08
CA ASN A 24 -8.90 22.13 5.47
C ASN A 24 -9.46 20.75 5.10
N ILE A 25 -8.65 19.87 4.51
CA ILE A 25 -9.07 18.51 4.14
C ILE A 25 -9.44 17.70 5.39
N SER A 26 -8.66 17.80 6.46
CA SER A 26 -8.85 17.06 7.72
C SER A 26 -10.06 17.53 8.53
N GLN A 27 -10.78 18.58 8.11
CA GLN A 27 -12.05 18.99 8.72
C GLN A 27 -13.22 18.12 8.26
N HIS A 28 -13.05 17.40 7.14
CA HIS A 28 -14.10 16.58 6.58
C HIS A 28 -14.01 15.13 7.08
N HIS A 29 -15.14 14.57 7.48
CA HIS A 29 -15.27 13.12 7.69
C HIS A 29 -15.41 12.43 6.33
N ARG A 30 -14.26 12.19 5.69
CA ARG A 30 -14.10 11.86 4.27
C ARG A 30 -14.12 10.35 4.00
N ILE A 31 -15.11 9.63 4.53
CA ILE A 31 -15.29 8.19 4.24
C ILE A 31 -15.60 7.97 2.76
N GLN A 32 -15.07 6.90 2.15
CA GLN A 32 -15.30 6.61 0.73
C GLN A 32 -16.80 6.51 0.43
N ALA A 33 -17.24 7.14 -0.67
CA ALA A 33 -18.66 7.35 -1.00
C ALA A 33 -19.42 7.94 0.20
N SER A 34 -19.19 9.24 0.48
CA SER A 34 -19.92 9.98 1.51
C SER A 34 -20.01 11.47 1.21
N PRO A 35 -20.96 12.20 1.82
CA PRO A 35 -21.05 13.65 1.69
C PRO A 35 -19.77 14.38 2.11
N GLY A 36 -19.08 13.90 3.16
CA GLY A 36 -17.83 14.49 3.63
C GLY A 36 -16.67 14.30 2.65
N TYR A 37 -16.59 13.13 2.01
CA TYR A 37 -15.61 12.89 0.95
C TYR A 37 -15.85 13.82 -0.25
N ARG A 38 -17.09 13.92 -0.71
CA ARG A 38 -17.48 14.79 -1.82
C ARG A 38 -17.16 16.26 -1.54
N ALA A 39 -17.34 16.72 -0.30
CA ALA A 39 -16.96 18.06 0.11
C ALA A 39 -15.44 18.28 0.01
N ALA A 40 -14.63 17.30 0.48
CA ALA A 40 -13.18 17.35 0.34
C ALA A 40 -12.75 17.34 -1.15
N ALA A 41 -13.39 16.52 -2.00
CA ALA A 41 -13.09 16.47 -3.44
C ALA A 41 -13.36 17.82 -4.12
N ARG A 42 -14.48 18.47 -3.80
CA ARG A 42 -14.80 19.82 -4.29
C ARG A 42 -13.81 20.88 -3.77
N TYR A 43 -13.34 20.75 -2.54
CA TYR A 43 -12.29 21.62 -2.02
C TYR A 43 -11.00 21.48 -2.85
N VAL A 44 -10.54 20.25 -3.08
CA VAL A 44 -9.35 19.96 -3.90
C VAL A 44 -9.50 20.57 -5.30
N GLN A 45 -10.62 20.30 -5.97
CA GLN A 45 -10.93 20.86 -7.29
C GLN A 45 -10.81 22.39 -7.30
N ALA A 46 -11.47 23.07 -6.33
CA ALA A 46 -11.45 24.52 -6.24
C ALA A 46 -10.02 25.09 -6.02
N GLN A 47 -9.16 24.39 -5.27
CA GLN A 47 -7.77 24.83 -5.09
C GLN A 47 -6.96 24.71 -6.38
N LEU A 48 -7.18 23.64 -7.14
CA LEU A 48 -6.48 23.40 -8.41
C LEU A 48 -6.96 24.36 -9.52
N ASP A 49 -8.27 24.63 -9.60
CA ASP A 49 -8.84 25.64 -10.49
C ASP A 49 -8.27 27.03 -10.18
N SER A 50 -8.19 27.39 -8.89
CA SER A 50 -7.59 28.65 -8.46
C SER A 50 -6.09 28.73 -8.76
N ALA A 51 -5.41 27.59 -8.92
CA ALA A 51 -4.02 27.52 -9.35
C ALA A 51 -3.86 27.49 -10.88
N GLY A 52 -4.96 27.57 -11.63
CA GLY A 52 -4.96 27.62 -13.10
C GLY A 52 -4.74 26.27 -13.78
N LEU A 53 -5.05 25.15 -13.10
CA LEU A 53 -5.01 23.83 -13.71
C LEU A 53 -6.36 23.48 -14.35
N PHE A 54 -6.32 22.65 -15.39
CA PHE A 54 -7.52 21.98 -15.89
C PHE A 54 -7.87 20.84 -14.94
N THR A 55 -9.10 20.84 -14.44
CA THR A 55 -9.59 19.83 -13.50
C THR A 55 -10.85 19.15 -14.02
N GLU A 56 -11.00 17.88 -13.66
CA GLU A 56 -12.20 17.08 -13.89
C GLU A 56 -12.60 16.42 -12.58
N LEU A 57 -13.90 16.45 -12.27
CA LEU A 57 -14.48 15.68 -11.18
C LEU A 57 -15.21 14.49 -11.79
N LEU A 58 -14.53 13.35 -11.86
CA LEU A 58 -15.08 12.11 -12.39
C LEU A 58 -15.97 11.49 -11.32
N SER A 59 -17.14 10.98 -11.69
CA SER A 59 -18.11 10.40 -10.77
C SER A 59 -18.44 8.98 -11.20
N TYR A 60 -18.32 8.05 -10.27
CA TYR A 60 -18.53 6.62 -10.48
C TYR A 60 -19.66 6.10 -9.58
N PRO A 61 -20.49 5.15 -10.06
CA PRO A 61 -21.59 4.61 -9.26
C PRO A 61 -21.10 3.96 -7.96
N ALA A 62 -21.77 4.31 -6.87
CA ALA A 62 -21.62 3.71 -5.54
C ALA A 62 -22.88 2.86 -5.27
N ASP A 63 -22.90 1.63 -5.78
CA ASP A 63 -24.00 0.68 -5.72
C ASP A 63 -23.47 -0.76 -5.70
N HIS A 64 -24.35 -1.76 -5.58
CA HIS A 64 -23.95 -3.18 -5.60
C HIS A 64 -24.01 -3.83 -6.98
N GLN A 65 -24.31 -3.07 -8.04
CA GLN A 65 -24.50 -3.59 -9.40
C GLN A 65 -23.28 -3.34 -10.30
N THR A 66 -22.44 -2.39 -9.91
CA THR A 66 -21.30 -1.94 -10.68
C THR A 66 -20.02 -2.64 -10.20
N THR A 67 -19.25 -3.16 -11.14
CA THR A 67 -17.93 -3.75 -10.88
C THR A 67 -16.88 -3.07 -11.75
N PHE A 68 -15.75 -2.72 -11.15
CA PHE A 68 -14.57 -2.17 -11.83
C PHE A 68 -13.46 -3.22 -11.84
N TRP A 69 -13.31 -3.90 -12.98
CA TRP A 69 -12.52 -5.13 -13.08
C TRP A 69 -12.98 -6.20 -12.09
N THR A 70 -12.22 -6.45 -11.02
CA THR A 70 -12.56 -7.40 -9.95
C THR A 70 -13.15 -6.72 -8.72
N MET A 71 -13.11 -5.38 -8.64
CA MET A 71 -13.62 -4.61 -7.49
C MET A 71 -15.10 -4.33 -7.63
N GLU A 72 -15.91 -4.96 -6.78
CA GLU A 72 -17.32 -4.60 -6.64
C GLU A 72 -17.45 -3.23 -5.96
N SER A 73 -18.36 -2.42 -6.47
CA SER A 73 -18.72 -1.16 -5.86
C SER A 73 -19.58 -1.39 -4.60
N PHE A 74 -19.85 -0.32 -3.87
CA PHE A 74 -20.64 -0.36 -2.64
C PHE A 74 -21.48 0.90 -2.50
N GLN A 75 -22.55 0.81 -1.71
CA GLN A 75 -23.44 1.93 -1.46
C GLN A 75 -22.79 3.12 -0.74
N GLU A 76 -23.22 4.32 -1.10
CA GLU A 76 -22.89 5.56 -0.40
C GLU A 76 -23.43 5.53 1.02
N TRP A 77 -22.64 6.07 1.97
CA TRP A 77 -23.03 6.15 3.37
C TRP A 77 -23.08 7.59 3.87
N ALA A 78 -24.18 7.93 4.54
CA ALA A 78 -24.33 9.19 5.26
C ALA A 78 -24.71 8.92 6.70
N CYS A 79 -24.08 9.65 7.62
CA CYS A 79 -24.43 9.68 9.04
C CYS A 79 -24.48 11.13 9.49
N SER A 80 -25.57 11.53 10.14
CA SER A 80 -25.73 12.89 10.66
C SER A 80 -25.63 12.96 12.18
N ARG A 81 -25.91 11.85 12.88
CA ARG A 81 -25.89 11.79 14.33
C ARG A 81 -25.74 10.36 14.81
N ALA A 82 -24.89 10.15 15.80
CA ALA A 82 -24.92 8.92 16.57
C ALA A 82 -24.39 9.13 18.00
N THR A 83 -25.04 8.52 18.97
CA THR A 83 -24.66 8.59 20.39
C THR A 83 -24.78 7.22 21.05
N LEU A 84 -23.85 6.92 21.95
CA LEU A 84 -23.88 5.76 22.81
C LEU A 84 -23.76 6.21 24.27
N ASP A 85 -24.78 5.94 25.07
CA ASP A 85 -24.84 6.31 26.48
C ASP A 85 -24.84 5.06 27.37
N LEU A 86 -24.02 5.06 28.42
CA LEU A 86 -24.04 4.05 29.47
C LEU A 86 -25.23 4.30 30.41
N LEU A 87 -25.99 3.27 30.74
CA LEU A 87 -27.20 3.37 31.56
C LEU A 87 -27.00 2.85 32.99
N GLN A 88 -27.67 3.50 33.94
CA GLN A 88 -27.98 2.94 35.25
C GLN A 88 -29.50 2.91 35.41
N GLY A 89 -30.08 1.72 35.38
CA GLY A 89 -31.53 1.58 35.16
C GLY A 89 -31.90 2.11 33.78
N GLU A 90 -32.76 3.13 33.72
CA GLU A 90 -33.18 3.79 32.47
C GLU A 90 -32.47 5.13 32.20
N GLN A 91 -31.64 5.58 33.15
CA GLN A 91 -31.01 6.90 33.13
C GLN A 91 -29.59 6.82 32.52
N PRO A 92 -29.27 7.66 31.53
CA PRO A 92 -27.89 7.87 31.08
C PRO A 92 -27.01 8.40 32.22
N ILE A 93 -25.91 7.72 32.51
CA ILE A 93 -24.92 8.13 33.51
C ILE A 93 -23.58 8.58 32.89
N ASP A 94 -23.30 8.20 31.65
CA ASP A 94 -22.09 8.61 30.93
C ASP A 94 -22.30 8.52 29.42
N ARG A 95 -21.66 9.43 28.66
CA ARG A 95 -21.64 9.38 27.19
C ARG A 95 -20.35 8.75 26.72
N LEU A 96 -20.46 7.58 26.09
CA LEU A 96 -19.31 6.83 25.61
C LEU A 96 -18.85 7.30 24.22
N CYS A 97 -19.81 7.55 23.32
CA CYS A 97 -19.57 7.98 21.95
C CYS A 97 -20.52 9.09 21.53
N ASP A 98 -20.02 10.00 20.69
CA ASP A 98 -20.75 11.10 20.09
C ASP A 98 -20.14 11.39 18.71
N PHE A 99 -20.89 11.08 17.65
CA PHE A 99 -20.44 11.24 16.27
C PHE A 99 -20.22 12.70 15.88
N GLU A 100 -21.04 13.63 16.39
CA GLU A 100 -20.91 15.05 16.05
C GLU A 100 -19.61 15.64 16.66
N ALA A 101 -19.19 15.12 17.82
CA ALA A 101 -17.93 15.50 18.44
C ALA A 101 -16.72 14.75 17.89
N VAL A 102 -16.86 13.43 17.67
CA VAL A 102 -15.78 12.52 17.26
C VAL A 102 -16.35 11.51 16.26
N PRO A 103 -16.36 11.81 14.94
CA PRO A 103 -16.99 10.94 13.93
C PRO A 103 -16.46 9.50 13.89
N ILE A 104 -15.18 9.32 14.20
CA ILE A 104 -14.53 8.00 14.30
C ILE A 104 -15.05 7.16 15.49
N SER A 105 -15.89 7.71 16.37
CA SER A 105 -16.51 6.98 17.50
C SER A 105 -17.64 6.02 17.09
N VAL A 106 -17.99 6.01 15.81
CA VAL A 106 -18.93 5.06 15.20
C VAL A 106 -18.13 4.11 14.30
N ILE A 107 -18.52 2.84 14.24
CA ILE A 107 -17.99 1.95 13.21
C ILE A 107 -18.55 2.41 11.87
N GLN A 108 -17.68 2.82 10.95
CA GLN A 108 -18.11 3.48 9.72
C GLN A 108 -19.02 2.54 8.90
N ARG A 109 -19.99 3.12 8.19
CA ARG A 109 -21.07 2.38 7.52
C ARG A 109 -22.07 1.67 8.44
N SER A 110 -22.14 2.03 9.72
CA SER A 110 -23.20 1.56 10.62
C SER A 110 -24.61 1.90 10.10
N ALA A 111 -25.53 0.95 10.23
CA ALA A 111 -26.96 1.15 9.95
C ALA A 111 -27.64 2.01 11.03
N ALA A 112 -28.83 2.53 10.71
CA ALA A 112 -29.65 3.27 11.66
C ALA A 112 -30.11 2.36 12.80
N ALA A 113 -30.15 2.90 14.03
CA ALA A 113 -30.53 2.16 15.22
C ALA A 113 -31.05 3.07 16.31
N GLN A 114 -32.02 2.59 17.09
CA GLN A 114 -32.49 3.28 18.29
C GLN A 114 -32.98 2.27 19.31
N GLY A 115 -32.44 2.33 20.53
CA GLY A 115 -32.92 1.47 21.61
C GLY A 115 -31.93 1.33 22.76
N ASP A 116 -32.36 0.57 23.77
CA ASP A 116 -31.55 0.19 24.92
C ASP A 116 -31.14 -1.28 24.76
N PHE A 117 -29.85 -1.55 24.84
CA PHE A 117 -29.27 -2.86 24.58
C PHE A 117 -28.48 -3.36 25.80
N GLU A 118 -28.56 -4.66 26.05
CA GLU A 118 -27.59 -5.34 26.91
C GLU A 118 -26.27 -5.53 26.17
N VAL A 119 -25.16 -5.53 26.90
CA VAL A 119 -23.83 -5.77 26.35
C VAL A 119 -23.30 -7.12 26.83
N VAL A 120 -22.85 -7.94 25.89
CA VAL A 120 -22.15 -9.20 26.14
C VAL A 120 -20.67 -9.02 25.84
N VAL A 121 -19.81 -9.34 26.81
CA VAL A 121 -18.35 -9.30 26.61
C VAL A 121 -17.92 -10.59 25.94
N LEU A 122 -17.18 -10.44 24.84
CA LEU A 122 -16.43 -11.53 24.24
C LEU A 122 -14.97 -11.42 24.71
N ASP A 123 -14.19 -12.48 24.50
CA ASP A 123 -12.73 -12.38 24.50
C ASP A 123 -12.32 -11.44 23.34
N ASP A 124 -11.84 -11.99 22.22
CA ASP A 124 -11.71 -11.22 20.98
C ASP A 124 -12.88 -11.48 20.00
N GLY A 125 -13.70 -12.52 20.23
CA GLY A 125 -14.83 -12.87 19.37
C GLY A 125 -14.49 -13.40 17.98
N THR A 126 -13.24 -13.80 17.73
CA THR A 126 -12.77 -14.29 16.42
C THR A 126 -12.87 -15.80 16.22
N GLU A 127 -13.11 -16.56 17.29
CA GLU A 127 -13.26 -18.02 17.29
C GLU A 127 -14.65 -18.45 17.75
N HIS A 128 -15.08 -19.66 17.38
CA HIS A 128 -16.43 -20.15 17.70
C HIS A 128 -16.62 -20.34 19.21
N GLU A 129 -15.57 -20.80 19.88
CA GLU A 129 -15.50 -21.10 21.31
C GLU A 129 -15.69 -19.85 22.16
N HIS A 130 -15.36 -18.66 21.62
CA HIS A 130 -15.58 -17.37 22.31
C HIS A 130 -17.07 -17.04 22.50
N TYR A 131 -17.98 -17.84 21.94
CA TYR A 131 -19.43 -17.68 22.05
C TYR A 131 -20.09 -18.81 22.86
N ASP A 132 -19.33 -19.79 23.35
CA ASP A 132 -19.88 -20.95 24.04
C ASP A 132 -20.59 -20.55 25.34
N GLY A 133 -21.87 -20.91 25.45
CA GLY A 133 -22.70 -20.56 26.60
C GLY A 133 -23.14 -19.09 26.67
N LEU A 134 -22.85 -18.28 25.65
CA LEU A 134 -23.26 -16.88 25.57
C LEU A 134 -24.50 -16.71 24.68
N ASP A 135 -25.50 -16.00 25.19
CA ASP A 135 -26.65 -15.55 24.41
C ASP A 135 -26.42 -14.11 23.92
N VAL A 136 -26.10 -13.97 22.63
CA VAL A 136 -25.79 -12.68 21.98
C VAL A 136 -26.93 -12.14 21.13
N ALA A 137 -27.99 -12.91 20.90
CA ALA A 137 -29.07 -12.53 19.97
C ALA A 137 -29.78 -11.26 20.44
N GLY A 138 -29.90 -10.27 19.57
CA GLY A 138 -30.53 -8.97 19.86
C GLY A 138 -29.72 -8.06 20.81
N LYS A 139 -28.51 -8.46 21.21
CA LYS A 139 -27.63 -7.70 22.14
C LYS A 139 -26.44 -7.08 21.41
N LEU A 140 -25.72 -6.19 22.07
CA LEU A 140 -24.44 -5.68 21.58
C LEU A 140 -23.29 -6.54 22.11
N VAL A 141 -22.33 -6.86 21.25
CA VAL A 141 -21.10 -7.56 21.68
C VAL A 141 -19.96 -6.57 21.86
N LEU A 142 -19.20 -6.68 22.96
CA LEU A 142 -17.96 -5.93 23.19
C LEU A 142 -16.76 -6.80 22.84
N SER A 143 -15.94 -6.36 21.89
CA SER A 143 -14.79 -7.12 21.36
C SER A 143 -13.67 -6.18 20.89
N ASP A 144 -12.43 -6.65 21.00
CA ASP A 144 -11.23 -6.02 20.44
C ASP A 144 -10.65 -6.79 19.24
N GLY A 145 -11.36 -7.82 18.74
CA GLY A 145 -10.93 -8.68 17.63
C GLY A 145 -11.17 -8.10 16.24
N ASN A 146 -10.83 -8.88 15.21
CA ASN A 146 -11.03 -8.49 13.82
C ASN A 146 -12.51 -8.26 13.52
N LEU A 147 -12.87 -7.04 13.10
CA LEU A 147 -14.27 -6.64 12.93
C LEU A 147 -15.04 -7.52 11.95
N GLY A 148 -14.45 -7.87 10.79
CA GLY A 148 -15.10 -8.70 9.78
C GLY A 148 -15.41 -10.10 10.32
N ARG A 149 -14.48 -10.67 11.09
CA ARG A 149 -14.66 -11.98 11.74
C ARG A 149 -15.71 -11.94 12.86
N VAL A 150 -15.67 -10.91 13.71
CA VAL A 150 -16.65 -10.72 14.78
C VAL A 150 -18.04 -10.48 14.20
N TYR A 151 -18.15 -9.71 13.11
CA TYR A 151 -19.40 -9.53 12.39
C TYR A 151 -19.98 -10.86 11.88
N ASP A 152 -19.18 -11.67 11.19
CA ASP A 152 -19.63 -12.99 10.71
C ASP A 152 -20.15 -13.86 11.86
N LEU A 153 -19.37 -14.01 12.92
CA LEU A 153 -19.70 -14.92 14.02
C LEU A 153 -20.82 -14.40 14.94
N ALA A 154 -20.79 -13.13 15.33
CA ALA A 154 -21.74 -12.56 16.28
C ALA A 154 -23.05 -12.13 15.60
N VAL A 155 -22.96 -11.44 14.48
CA VAL A 155 -24.12 -10.81 13.82
C VAL A 155 -24.73 -11.78 12.80
N ARG A 156 -23.98 -12.17 11.77
CA ARG A 156 -24.51 -12.99 10.67
C ARG A 156 -24.99 -14.37 11.14
N ARG A 157 -24.21 -15.05 11.99
CA ARG A 157 -24.54 -16.42 12.45
C ARG A 157 -25.36 -16.48 13.74
N ARG A 158 -25.27 -15.49 14.63
CA ARG A 158 -25.86 -15.55 15.98
C ARG A 158 -26.84 -14.41 16.30
N GLY A 159 -27.08 -13.49 15.37
CA GLY A 159 -28.12 -12.47 15.48
C GLY A 159 -27.86 -11.36 16.50
N ALA A 160 -26.60 -11.09 16.84
CA ALA A 160 -26.26 -9.89 17.62
C ALA A 160 -26.74 -8.61 16.90
N ALA A 161 -27.23 -7.63 17.67
CA ALA A 161 -27.75 -6.38 17.12
C ALA A 161 -26.66 -5.44 16.61
N GLY A 162 -25.43 -5.59 17.10
CA GLY A 162 -24.32 -4.69 16.78
C GLY A 162 -23.06 -4.94 17.60
N ILE A 163 -22.03 -4.14 17.34
CA ILE A 163 -20.67 -4.33 17.87
C ILE A 163 -20.17 -3.07 18.58
N LEU A 164 -19.64 -3.23 19.79
CA LEU A 164 -18.80 -2.26 20.47
C LEU A 164 -17.35 -2.70 20.31
N PHE A 165 -16.56 -1.92 19.57
CA PHE A 165 -15.16 -2.21 19.33
C PHE A 165 -14.27 -1.41 20.29
N ASP A 166 -13.42 -2.08 21.08
CA ASP A 166 -12.46 -1.43 22.00
C ASP A 166 -10.98 -1.73 21.70
N GLY A 167 -10.71 -2.32 20.53
CA GLY A 167 -9.37 -2.72 20.12
C GLY A 167 -8.46 -1.56 19.67
N MET A 168 -7.15 -1.80 19.81
CA MET A 168 -6.09 -0.94 19.28
C MET A 168 -4.99 -1.84 18.72
N ALA A 169 -4.76 -1.74 17.41
CA ALA A 169 -3.72 -2.50 16.72
C ALA A 169 -2.36 -2.18 17.35
N THR A 170 -1.61 -3.24 17.67
CA THR A 170 -0.29 -3.11 18.27
C THR A 170 0.76 -3.10 17.17
N THR A 171 1.61 -2.09 17.14
CA THR A 171 2.70 -1.98 16.17
C THR A 171 3.92 -1.36 16.85
N ALA A 172 5.09 -1.96 16.67
CA ALA A 172 6.31 -1.38 17.19
C ALA A 172 6.78 -0.19 16.33
N PRO A 173 7.35 0.87 16.92
CA PRO A 173 7.51 1.10 18.36
C PRO A 173 6.39 1.98 18.97
N GLY A 174 5.84 1.54 20.12
CA GLY A 174 5.02 2.41 20.97
C GLY A 174 3.61 2.70 20.47
N ARG A 175 2.97 1.72 19.83
CA ARG A 175 1.54 1.73 19.52
C ARG A 175 0.89 0.47 20.11
N GLY A 176 -0.14 0.68 20.92
CA GLY A 176 -0.99 -0.36 21.49
C GLY A 176 -2.00 0.21 22.49
N PRO A 177 -2.85 -0.64 23.09
CA PRO A 177 -3.90 -0.20 24.02
C PRO A 177 -3.40 0.59 25.23
N LEU A 178 -2.15 0.37 25.66
CA LEU A 178 -1.54 1.10 26.78
C LEU A 178 -0.86 2.40 26.36
N ASP A 179 -0.38 2.48 25.12
CA ASP A 179 0.29 3.66 24.58
C ASP A 179 -0.72 4.74 24.15
N LEU A 180 -1.93 4.33 23.74
CA LEU A 180 -3.02 5.18 23.26
C LEU A 180 -4.36 4.83 23.94
N PRO A 181 -4.45 4.96 25.28
CA PRO A 181 -5.61 4.49 26.04
C PRO A 181 -6.90 5.27 25.75
N ASP A 182 -6.78 6.48 25.22
CA ASP A 182 -7.88 7.42 24.96
C ASP A 182 -8.13 7.65 23.46
N ALA A 183 -7.34 7.01 22.59
CA ALA A 183 -7.56 7.06 21.15
C ALA A 183 -8.64 6.05 20.73
N ARG A 184 -9.32 6.35 19.63
CA ARG A 184 -10.26 5.44 18.97
C ARG A 184 -9.67 4.97 17.64
N GLN A 185 -9.70 3.68 17.38
CA GLN A 185 -9.19 3.13 16.13
C GLN A 185 -10.24 3.17 15.02
N TYR A 186 -9.83 3.55 13.81
CA TYR A 186 -10.68 3.53 12.64
C TYR A 186 -11.09 2.08 12.33
N THR A 187 -12.40 1.87 12.24
CA THR A 187 -12.99 0.61 11.83
C THR A 187 -14.23 0.88 10.97
N SER A 188 -14.47 0.04 9.97
CA SER A 188 -15.61 0.18 9.06
C SER A 188 -16.22 -1.17 8.76
N PHE A 189 -17.54 -1.22 8.67
CA PHE A 189 -18.23 -2.27 7.95
C PHE A 189 -18.04 -2.07 6.45
N TRP A 190 -18.12 -3.17 5.71
CA TRP A 190 -18.17 -3.22 4.26
C TRP A 190 -19.21 -4.25 3.93
N TRP A 191 -20.23 -3.84 3.20
CA TRP A 191 -21.45 -4.61 3.10
C TRP A 191 -21.64 -5.15 1.69
N GLY A 192 -21.86 -6.45 1.57
CA GLY A 192 -22.43 -7.05 0.37
C GLY A 192 -23.93 -6.74 0.23
N ALA A 193 -24.50 -6.98 -0.95
CA ALA A 193 -25.89 -6.65 -1.27
C ALA A 193 -26.89 -7.26 -0.27
N ASP A 194 -26.77 -8.57 -0.01
CA ASP A 194 -27.74 -9.36 0.78
C ASP A 194 -27.32 -9.57 2.25
N GLU A 195 -26.31 -8.83 2.71
CA GLU A 195 -25.77 -9.01 4.06
C GLU A 195 -26.63 -8.34 5.16
N PRO A 196 -26.81 -9.01 6.33
CA PRO A 196 -27.55 -8.43 7.45
C PRO A 196 -26.83 -7.22 8.02
N ARG A 197 -27.47 -6.06 7.92
CA ARG A 197 -26.89 -4.79 8.40
C ARG A 197 -26.98 -4.70 9.92
N CYS A 198 -25.91 -4.21 10.54
CA CYS A 198 -25.89 -3.87 11.96
C CYS A 198 -25.28 -2.48 12.17
N PHE A 199 -25.18 -2.08 13.44
CA PHE A 199 -24.55 -0.84 13.85
C PHE A 199 -23.44 -1.11 14.86
N GLY A 200 -22.56 -0.13 15.06
CA GLY A 200 -21.54 -0.25 16.07
C GLY A 200 -20.83 1.03 16.43
N PHE A 201 -20.12 0.98 17.55
CA PHE A 201 -19.38 2.11 18.09
C PHE A 201 -17.94 1.71 18.40
N VAL A 202 -17.05 2.69 18.30
CA VAL A 202 -15.64 2.55 18.67
C VAL A 202 -15.41 3.23 20.02
N LEU A 203 -15.08 2.41 21.01
CA LEU A 203 -14.68 2.85 22.34
C LEU A 203 -13.18 3.10 22.39
N THR A 204 -12.74 3.92 23.35
CA THR A 204 -11.31 3.95 23.68
C THR A 204 -10.92 2.68 24.45
N PRO A 205 -9.64 2.23 24.39
CA PRO A 205 -9.19 1.10 25.20
C PRO A 205 -9.47 1.26 26.70
N ARG A 206 -9.40 2.50 27.22
CA ARG A 206 -9.75 2.81 28.62
C ARG A 206 -11.24 2.61 28.89
N GLN A 207 -12.12 3.08 27.99
CA GLN A 207 -13.56 2.88 28.10
C GLN A 207 -13.92 1.39 28.05
N GLY A 208 -13.35 0.65 27.09
CA GLY A 208 -13.55 -0.80 26.95
C GLY A 208 -13.15 -1.57 28.21
N ARG A 209 -11.94 -1.32 28.74
CA ARG A 209 -11.49 -1.90 30.01
C ARG A 209 -12.43 -1.60 31.15
N ARG A 210 -12.92 -0.36 31.25
CA ARG A 210 -13.89 0.05 32.29
C ARG A 210 -15.19 -0.74 32.16
N LEU A 211 -15.72 -0.94 30.95
CA LEU A 211 -16.94 -1.72 30.76
C LEU A 211 -16.73 -3.20 31.14
N ARG A 212 -15.63 -3.81 30.69
CA ARG A 212 -15.29 -5.22 30.99
C ARG A 212 -15.22 -5.50 32.50
N GLN A 213 -14.74 -4.52 33.29
CA GLN A 213 -14.65 -4.63 34.75
C GLN A 213 -15.97 -4.43 35.50
N ASN A 214 -17.01 -3.90 34.86
CA ASN A 214 -18.25 -3.49 35.52
C ASN A 214 -19.50 -4.16 34.91
N MET A 215 -19.35 -5.38 34.38
CA MET A 215 -20.47 -6.16 33.84
C MET A 215 -21.42 -6.65 34.95
N PRO A 216 -22.73 -6.82 34.68
CA PRO A 216 -23.42 -6.54 33.41
C PRO A 216 -23.68 -5.03 33.18
N VAL A 217 -23.67 -4.58 31.91
CA VAL A 217 -23.99 -3.19 31.54
C VAL A 217 -25.09 -3.12 30.49
N ARG A 218 -25.85 -2.01 30.52
CA ARG A 218 -26.80 -1.63 29.48
C ARG A 218 -26.42 -0.29 28.88
N VAL A 219 -26.67 -0.14 27.58
CA VAL A 219 -26.37 1.07 26.83
C VAL A 219 -27.57 1.53 26.01
N ARG A 220 -27.71 2.83 25.81
CA ARG A 220 -28.67 3.42 24.88
C ARG A 220 -27.94 3.85 23.62
N ALA A 221 -28.33 3.28 22.48
CA ALA A 221 -27.82 3.64 21.17
C ALA A 221 -28.85 4.45 20.40
N HIS A 222 -28.39 5.48 19.70
CA HIS A 222 -29.16 6.23 18.73
C HIS A 222 -28.25 6.55 17.55
N VAL A 223 -28.57 6.06 16.36
CA VAL A 223 -27.79 6.19 15.12
C VAL A 223 -28.73 6.62 14.01
N VAL A 224 -28.46 7.79 13.42
CA VAL A 224 -29.17 8.35 12.27
C VAL A 224 -28.21 8.31 11.09
N SER A 225 -28.35 7.25 10.29
CA SER A 225 -27.56 7.00 9.09
C SER A 225 -28.39 6.41 7.97
N ALA A 226 -27.86 6.44 6.76
CA ALA A 226 -28.45 5.84 5.57
C ALA A 226 -27.38 5.23 4.68
N LEU A 227 -27.74 4.13 4.03
CA LEU A 227 -27.02 3.51 2.93
C LEU A 227 -27.93 3.60 1.70
N TYR A 228 -27.41 4.09 0.59
CA TYR A 228 -28.18 4.27 -0.63
C TYR A 228 -27.28 4.22 -1.85
N ASP A 229 -27.86 3.88 -2.99
CA ASP A 229 -27.17 3.94 -4.27
C ASP A 229 -26.83 5.41 -4.57
N GLY A 230 -25.54 5.68 -4.78
CA GLY A 230 -25.01 7.03 -4.90
C GLY A 230 -23.82 7.07 -5.84
N ALA A 231 -22.83 7.89 -5.49
CA ALA A 231 -21.60 7.97 -6.26
C ALA A 231 -20.39 8.31 -5.39
N PHE A 232 -19.20 7.95 -5.87
CA PHE A 232 -17.94 8.48 -5.35
C PHE A 232 -17.17 9.19 -6.46
N GLU A 233 -16.37 10.17 -6.07
CA GLU A 233 -15.66 11.03 -7.01
C GLU A 233 -14.17 10.73 -7.09
N VAL A 234 -13.58 10.93 -8.26
CA VAL A 234 -12.13 11.05 -8.46
C VAL A 234 -11.85 12.44 -9.00
N VAL A 235 -11.02 13.21 -8.30
CA VAL A 235 -10.53 14.49 -8.82
C VAL A 235 -9.33 14.21 -9.69
N ALA A 236 -9.38 14.63 -10.94
CA ALA A 236 -8.26 14.58 -11.87
C ALA A 236 -7.82 16.00 -12.21
N ALA A 237 -6.51 16.23 -12.29
CA ALA A 237 -5.95 17.46 -12.85
C ALA A 237 -4.79 17.14 -13.80
N PHE A 238 -4.57 18.00 -14.79
CA PHE A 238 -3.59 17.73 -15.83
C PHE A 238 -2.75 18.95 -16.17
N ILE A 239 -1.43 18.77 -16.17
CA ILE A 239 -0.47 19.70 -16.77
C ILE A 239 -0.09 19.11 -18.14
N PRO A 240 -0.42 19.80 -19.25
CA PRO A 240 -0.18 19.26 -20.59
C PRO A 240 1.31 19.15 -20.92
N GLY A 241 1.66 18.08 -21.64
CA GLY A 241 2.95 17.89 -22.29
C GLY A 241 2.89 18.16 -23.79
N GLN A 242 3.98 17.85 -24.48
CA GLN A 242 4.11 17.91 -25.94
C GLN A 242 3.67 16.60 -26.63
N THR A 243 3.63 15.49 -25.91
CA THR A 243 3.17 14.17 -26.38
C THR A 243 1.87 13.75 -25.67
N ASP A 244 1.31 12.61 -26.09
CA ASP A 244 0.15 11.96 -25.46
C ASP A 244 0.55 11.00 -24.31
N GLU A 245 1.85 10.91 -24.01
CA GLU A 245 2.38 10.18 -22.86
C GLU A 245 2.18 10.97 -21.55
N GLU A 246 2.06 10.26 -20.43
CA GLU A 246 1.85 10.90 -19.13
C GLU A 246 2.58 10.23 -17.96
N VAL A 247 2.79 11.01 -16.90
CA VAL A 247 3.30 10.58 -15.59
C VAL A 247 2.21 10.80 -14.55
N LEU A 248 1.97 9.83 -13.67
CA LEU A 248 0.98 9.96 -12.61
C LEU A 248 1.57 10.48 -11.30
N VAL A 249 0.83 11.32 -10.61
CA VAL A 249 0.99 11.66 -9.20
C VAL A 249 -0.33 11.34 -8.52
N VAL A 250 -0.36 10.35 -7.63
CA VAL A 250 -1.59 9.84 -7.04
C VAL A 250 -1.57 9.96 -5.52
N SER A 251 -2.74 10.16 -4.93
CA SER A 251 -2.96 10.15 -3.49
C SER A 251 -4.42 9.90 -3.18
N HIS A 252 -4.73 8.99 -2.25
CA HIS A 252 -6.12 8.86 -1.81
C HIS A 252 -6.57 10.05 -0.94
N LEU A 253 -7.84 10.41 -1.09
CA LEU A 253 -8.49 11.52 -0.42
C LEU A 253 -9.44 11.05 0.68
N CYS A 254 -9.70 9.76 0.85
CA CYS A 254 -10.62 9.27 1.87
C CYS A 254 -9.93 9.06 3.23
N HIS A 255 -10.71 9.03 4.33
CA HIS A 255 -10.45 8.55 5.70
C HIS A 255 -11.40 9.24 6.70
N PRO A 256 -11.63 8.72 7.91
CA PRO A 256 -12.43 9.42 8.92
C PRO A 256 -11.76 10.73 9.36
N GLN A 257 -12.56 11.72 9.78
CA GLN A 257 -12.03 12.86 10.54
C GLN A 257 -11.41 12.38 11.87
N PRO A 258 -10.24 12.90 12.30
CA PRO A 258 -9.46 13.97 11.65
C PRO A 258 -8.55 13.50 10.51
N SER A 259 -7.88 12.36 10.68
CA SER A 259 -6.83 11.80 9.85
C SER A 259 -6.03 12.81 9.00
N ALA A 260 -5.21 13.60 9.71
CA ALA A 260 -4.38 14.67 9.14
C ALA A 260 -3.19 14.12 8.36
N ASN A 261 -2.55 13.05 8.81
CA ASN A 261 -1.52 12.39 8.03
C ASN A 261 -2.12 11.41 7.04
N ASP A 262 -3.14 10.65 7.42
CA ASP A 262 -3.70 9.57 6.61
C ASP A 262 -5.07 9.90 5.99
N ASN A 263 -5.18 10.37 4.76
CA ASN A 263 -4.12 10.82 3.90
C ASN A 263 -4.30 12.29 3.48
N ALA A 264 -4.80 13.14 4.39
CA ALA A 264 -4.87 14.58 4.12
C ALA A 264 -3.48 15.16 3.81
N SER A 265 -2.40 14.58 4.36
CA SER A 265 -1.03 14.98 4.07
C SER A 265 -0.58 14.68 2.64
N GLY A 266 -0.83 13.48 2.12
CA GLY A 266 -0.55 13.13 0.71
C GLY A 266 -1.40 13.94 -0.24
N ALA A 267 -2.70 14.05 0.05
CA ALA A 267 -3.65 14.79 -0.79
C ALA A 267 -3.27 16.27 -0.88
N ALA A 268 -2.93 16.91 0.25
CA ALA A 268 -2.47 18.29 0.29
C ALA A 268 -1.10 18.49 -0.38
N ALA A 269 -0.18 17.53 -0.22
CA ALA A 269 1.10 17.58 -0.90
C ALA A 269 0.90 17.58 -2.42
N ALA A 270 0.04 16.70 -2.94
CA ALA A 270 -0.28 16.66 -4.37
C ALA A 270 -0.85 17.99 -4.89
N ILE A 271 -1.68 18.71 -4.10
CA ILE A 271 -2.20 20.03 -4.50
C ILE A 271 -1.04 21.03 -4.67
N GLU A 272 -0.16 21.08 -3.67
CA GLU A 272 0.98 21.99 -3.67
C GLU A 272 2.01 21.62 -4.75
N ILE A 273 2.18 20.33 -5.08
CA ILE A 273 2.99 19.88 -6.23
C ILE A 273 2.42 20.45 -7.52
N ALA A 274 1.12 20.22 -7.78
CA ALA A 274 0.45 20.66 -9.00
C ALA A 274 0.55 22.18 -9.18
N ALA A 275 0.24 22.94 -8.12
CA ALA A 275 0.34 24.40 -8.12
C ALA A 275 1.79 24.89 -8.29
N THR A 276 2.76 24.21 -7.68
CA THR A 276 4.17 24.59 -7.79
C THR A 276 4.71 24.37 -9.20
N LEU A 277 4.46 23.20 -9.79
CA LEU A 277 4.90 22.90 -11.15
C LEU A 277 4.22 23.84 -12.16
N ARG A 278 2.91 24.05 -12.06
CA ARG A 278 2.17 24.99 -12.92
C ARG A 278 2.77 26.39 -12.86
N ARG A 279 2.98 26.92 -11.65
CA ARG A 279 3.57 28.25 -11.46
C ARG A 279 4.98 28.36 -12.03
N LEU A 280 5.84 27.36 -11.82
CA LEU A 280 7.21 27.38 -12.32
C LEU A 280 7.27 27.35 -13.85
N ILE A 281 6.34 26.61 -14.48
CA ILE A 281 6.21 26.55 -15.95
C ILE A 281 5.70 27.88 -16.51
N ASP A 282 4.67 28.47 -15.90
CA ASP A 282 4.11 29.75 -16.36
C ASP A 282 5.12 30.91 -16.25
N GLN A 283 5.98 30.87 -15.24
CA GLN A 283 7.05 31.85 -15.04
C GLN A 283 8.24 31.64 -15.98
N GLY A 284 8.29 30.53 -16.73
CA GLY A 284 9.42 30.16 -17.58
C GLY A 284 10.65 29.69 -16.81
N THR A 285 10.56 29.47 -15.50
CA THR A 285 11.64 28.92 -14.68
C THR A 285 11.90 27.44 -15.03
N LEU A 286 10.82 26.70 -15.31
CA LEU A 286 10.86 25.35 -15.83
C LEU A 286 10.28 25.35 -17.26
N PRO A 287 10.91 24.72 -18.25
CA PRO A 287 10.30 24.58 -19.57
C PRO A 287 9.05 23.67 -19.51
N PRO A 288 8.13 23.79 -20.48
CA PRO A 288 7.07 22.79 -20.67
C PRO A 288 7.68 21.39 -20.85
N ALA A 289 7.12 20.41 -20.15
CA ALA A 289 7.60 19.03 -20.21
C ALA A 289 7.23 18.35 -21.54
N ARG A 290 7.96 17.28 -21.89
CA ARG A 290 7.67 16.47 -23.08
C ARG A 290 6.38 15.68 -22.90
N ARG A 291 6.20 15.05 -21.74
CA ARG A 291 5.01 14.26 -21.36
C ARG A 291 4.11 15.06 -20.42
N GLY A 292 2.82 14.74 -20.41
CA GLY A 292 1.90 15.34 -19.45
C GLY A 292 2.14 14.85 -18.02
N ILE A 293 1.69 15.63 -17.04
CA ILE A 293 1.66 15.20 -15.63
C ILE A 293 0.22 15.21 -15.17
N ARG A 294 -0.29 14.03 -14.80
CA ARG A 294 -1.66 13.85 -14.32
C ARG A 294 -1.65 13.62 -12.82
N PHE A 295 -2.53 14.35 -12.14
CA PHE A 295 -2.75 14.24 -10.72
C PHE A 295 -4.10 13.58 -10.46
N LEU A 296 -4.16 12.63 -9.54
CA LEU A 296 -5.39 11.92 -9.19
C LEU A 296 -5.58 11.91 -7.66
N TRP A 297 -6.76 12.35 -7.22
CA TRP A 297 -7.23 12.20 -5.84
C TRP A 297 -8.46 11.31 -5.82
N MET A 298 -8.41 10.19 -5.09
CA MET A 298 -9.43 9.17 -5.20
C MET A 298 -9.77 8.47 -3.89
N PRO A 299 -10.89 7.73 -3.79
CA PRO A 299 -11.11 6.82 -2.68
C PRO A 299 -10.05 5.72 -2.75
N GLU A 300 -9.36 5.46 -1.65
CA GLU A 300 -8.26 4.49 -1.59
C GLU A 300 -8.70 3.12 -2.10
N MET A 301 -7.90 2.59 -3.03
CA MET A 301 -8.10 1.40 -3.85
C MET A 301 -9.33 1.46 -4.77
N THR A 302 -10.53 1.65 -4.23
CA THR A 302 -11.80 1.65 -4.98
C THR A 302 -11.79 2.63 -6.15
N GLY A 303 -11.29 3.85 -5.90
CA GLY A 303 -11.18 4.90 -6.90
C GLY A 303 -10.11 4.61 -7.95
N THR A 304 -9.03 3.92 -7.56
CA THR A 304 -7.98 3.48 -8.48
C THR A 304 -8.53 2.46 -9.46
N TYR A 305 -9.25 1.44 -8.98
CA TYR A 305 -9.95 0.48 -9.85
C TYR A 305 -10.93 1.19 -10.78
N ALA A 306 -11.79 2.06 -10.25
CA ALA A 306 -12.80 2.75 -11.03
C ALA A 306 -12.19 3.66 -12.11
N TYR A 307 -11.13 4.40 -11.78
CA TYR A 307 -10.44 5.25 -12.73
C TYR A 307 -9.78 4.44 -13.84
N LEU A 308 -8.98 3.41 -13.49
CA LEU A 308 -8.22 2.65 -14.47
C LEU A 308 -9.14 1.82 -15.39
N ALA A 309 -10.19 1.21 -14.85
CA ALA A 309 -11.17 0.45 -15.64
C ALA A 309 -11.92 1.32 -16.67
N ASN A 310 -12.04 2.63 -16.41
CA ASN A 310 -12.67 3.59 -17.32
C ASN A 310 -11.67 4.41 -18.16
N CYS A 311 -10.37 4.15 -18.04
CA CYS A 311 -9.30 4.86 -18.73
C CYS A 311 -8.22 3.90 -19.25
N GLU A 312 -8.59 2.66 -19.59
CA GLU A 312 -7.66 1.61 -20.04
C GLU A 312 -6.83 2.04 -21.25
N GLU A 313 -7.39 2.88 -22.12
CA GLU A 313 -6.70 3.36 -23.32
C GLU A 313 -5.47 4.21 -22.98
N ARG A 314 -5.35 4.73 -21.75
CA ARG A 314 -4.21 5.54 -21.32
C ARG A 314 -3.05 4.69 -20.79
N LEU A 315 -3.32 3.48 -20.29
CA LEU A 315 -2.30 2.65 -19.63
C LEU A 315 -1.02 2.46 -20.45
N PRO A 316 -1.07 2.16 -21.77
CA PRO A 316 0.15 2.00 -22.56
C PRO A 316 1.01 3.27 -22.70
N ARG A 317 0.43 4.44 -22.43
CA ARG A 317 1.07 5.77 -22.52
C ARG A 317 1.46 6.35 -21.16
N THR A 318 1.11 5.67 -20.07
CA THR A 318 1.47 6.09 -18.72
C THR A 318 2.83 5.49 -18.35
N VAL A 319 3.87 6.31 -18.36
CA VAL A 319 5.26 5.81 -18.30
C VAL A 319 5.69 5.38 -16.89
N ALA A 320 5.18 6.05 -15.87
CA ALA A 320 5.46 5.80 -14.44
C ALA A 320 4.47 6.58 -13.57
N GLY A 321 4.46 6.27 -12.27
CA GLY A 321 3.68 7.01 -11.27
C GLY A 321 4.46 7.28 -9.99
N VAL A 322 3.91 8.09 -9.10
CA VAL A 322 4.31 8.17 -7.68
C VAL A 322 3.07 8.24 -6.80
N ASN A 323 3.03 7.42 -5.75
CA ASN A 323 1.96 7.43 -4.76
C ASN A 323 2.39 8.20 -3.51
N LEU A 324 1.55 9.13 -3.05
CA LEU A 324 1.76 9.91 -1.84
C LEU A 324 0.77 9.46 -0.78
N ASP A 325 1.29 8.78 0.23
CA ASP A 325 0.54 8.27 1.36
C ASP A 325 1.24 8.72 2.64
N MET A 326 0.54 9.36 3.58
CA MET A 326 1.10 9.61 4.90
C MET A 326 2.49 10.26 4.84
N VAL A 327 2.59 11.43 4.20
CA VAL A 327 3.86 12.14 3.92
C VAL A 327 4.15 13.29 4.88
N GLY A 328 3.26 13.53 5.84
CA GLY A 328 3.27 14.73 6.69
C GLY A 328 3.89 14.57 8.08
N GLN A 329 4.24 13.36 8.49
CA GLN A 329 4.47 13.04 9.89
C GLN A 329 5.65 13.81 10.48
N ASN A 330 5.43 14.34 11.68
CA ASN A 330 6.51 14.69 12.58
C ASN A 330 7.11 13.41 13.17
N GLN A 331 8.31 13.03 12.72
CA GLN A 331 8.92 11.73 13.06
C GLN A 331 9.13 11.54 14.57
N GLU A 332 9.39 12.61 15.33
CA GLU A 332 9.58 12.52 16.79
C GLU A 332 8.27 12.24 17.53
N ARG A 333 7.17 12.83 17.08
CA ARG A 333 5.85 12.60 17.70
C ARG A 333 5.24 11.27 17.27
N CYS A 334 5.36 10.97 15.98
CA CYS A 334 4.72 9.83 15.33
C CYS A 334 5.54 8.53 15.48
N HIS A 335 6.80 8.63 15.92
CA HIS A 335 7.79 7.56 15.91
C HIS A 335 8.00 6.94 14.51
N SER A 336 7.81 7.76 13.47
CA SER A 336 7.80 7.30 12.10
C SER A 336 9.17 7.36 11.42
N VAL A 337 9.27 6.61 10.33
CA VAL A 337 10.42 6.57 9.43
C VAL A 337 9.92 6.80 8.01
N PHE A 338 10.60 7.66 7.26
CA PHE A 338 10.28 7.91 5.86
C PHE A 338 10.75 6.73 5.01
N ASN A 339 9.81 6.02 4.40
CA ASN A 339 10.07 4.90 3.52
C ASN A 339 9.86 5.33 2.07
N ILE A 340 10.84 4.99 1.24
CA ILE A 340 10.68 4.94 -0.21
C ILE A 340 10.41 3.48 -0.55
N GLU A 341 9.14 3.14 -0.72
CA GLU A 341 8.73 1.80 -1.10
C GLU A 341 8.90 1.63 -2.62
N GLN A 342 9.65 0.60 -2.99
CA GLN A 342 9.90 0.27 -4.39
C GLN A 342 8.69 -0.47 -5.00
N PRO A 343 8.45 -0.32 -6.31
CA PRO A 343 7.57 -1.23 -7.04
C PRO A 343 8.03 -2.70 -6.87
N PRO A 344 7.11 -3.67 -7.05
CA PRO A 344 7.44 -5.09 -6.95
C PRO A 344 8.49 -5.47 -8.00
N GLU A 345 9.25 -6.55 -7.76
CA GLU A 345 10.28 -6.99 -8.71
C GLU A 345 9.67 -7.50 -10.03
N ALA A 346 8.42 -7.95 -10.00
CA ALA A 346 7.61 -8.23 -11.19
C ALA A 346 7.39 -6.99 -12.09
N MET A 347 7.51 -5.78 -11.52
CA MET A 347 7.44 -4.50 -12.21
C MET A 347 8.77 -3.73 -12.11
N ALA A 348 9.88 -4.48 -12.22
CA ALA A 348 11.22 -3.91 -12.24
C ALA A 348 11.36 -2.82 -13.33
N SER A 349 11.88 -1.66 -12.94
CA SER A 349 11.88 -0.46 -13.78
C SER A 349 12.94 0.55 -13.37
N PHE A 350 13.10 1.59 -14.18
CA PHE A 350 13.95 2.74 -13.86
C PHE A 350 13.43 3.59 -12.68
N ALA A 351 12.13 3.51 -12.39
CA ALA A 351 11.42 4.37 -11.43
C ALA A 351 12.05 4.42 -10.02
N PRO A 352 12.29 3.29 -9.32
CA PRO A 352 12.87 3.31 -7.98
C PRO A 352 14.32 3.85 -7.96
N VAL A 353 15.08 3.67 -9.05
CA VAL A 353 16.47 4.16 -9.16
C VAL A 353 16.49 5.69 -9.23
N LEU A 354 15.64 6.28 -10.09
CA LEU A 354 15.52 7.73 -10.18
C LEU A 354 15.04 8.33 -8.84
N MET A 355 14.01 7.74 -8.22
CA MET A 355 13.48 8.20 -6.94
C MET A 355 14.58 8.26 -5.87
N LYS A 356 15.35 7.17 -5.71
CA LYS A 356 16.44 7.13 -4.74
C LYS A 356 17.55 8.13 -5.07
N ARG A 357 17.91 8.33 -6.35
CA ARG A 357 18.92 9.33 -6.71
C ARG A 357 18.47 10.74 -6.34
N LEU A 358 17.23 11.11 -6.65
CA LEU A 358 16.70 12.42 -6.31
C LEU A 358 16.65 12.63 -4.79
N TRP A 359 16.33 11.57 -4.03
CA TRP A 359 16.44 11.61 -2.59
C TRP A 359 17.87 11.83 -2.09
N ASP A 360 18.87 11.09 -2.61
CA ASP A 360 20.29 11.26 -2.24
C ASP A 360 20.75 12.72 -2.42
N MET A 361 20.27 13.37 -3.49
CA MET A 361 20.56 14.78 -3.79
C MET A 361 19.84 15.74 -2.83
N LEU A 362 18.60 15.42 -2.43
CA LEU A 362 17.82 16.25 -1.48
C LEU A 362 18.27 16.10 -0.04
N SER A 363 18.68 14.90 0.39
CA SER A 363 19.11 14.62 1.75
C SER A 363 20.53 15.11 2.03
N GLY A 364 21.32 15.40 0.99
CA GLY A 364 22.73 15.74 1.10
C GLY A 364 23.64 14.53 1.28
N ASP A 365 23.10 13.31 1.23
CA ASP A 365 23.87 12.06 1.37
C ASP A 365 24.77 11.78 0.15
N ALA A 366 24.51 12.42 -1.00
CA ALA A 366 25.19 12.14 -2.25
C ALA A 366 26.68 12.51 -2.29
N ASP A 367 27.13 13.56 -1.58
CA ASP A 367 28.42 14.21 -1.89
C ASP A 367 29.38 14.37 -0.71
N GLY A 368 29.01 14.02 0.53
CA GLY A 368 29.86 14.22 1.72
C GLY A 368 30.27 15.69 1.98
N HIS A 369 29.82 16.61 1.13
CA HIS A 369 29.97 18.05 1.20
C HIS A 369 28.57 18.61 1.42
N ASN A 370 28.29 19.02 2.66
CA ASN A 370 27.06 19.74 3.00
C ASN A 370 27.05 21.10 2.27
N THR A 371 26.57 21.12 1.02
CA THR A 371 26.33 22.35 0.26
C THR A 371 24.87 22.81 0.35
N PHE A 372 23.99 22.01 0.96
CA PHE A 372 22.61 22.38 1.21
C PHE A 372 22.36 22.55 2.70
N GLU A 373 22.27 23.81 3.14
CA GLU A 373 21.81 24.23 4.48
C GLU A 373 20.34 23.86 4.71
N LEU A 374 20.04 22.56 4.84
CA LEU A 374 18.87 22.10 5.59
C LEU A 374 19.36 21.66 6.98
N SER A 375 19.74 22.64 7.79
CA SER A 375 20.10 22.48 9.20
C SER A 375 18.88 22.20 10.07
N SER A 376 18.20 21.09 9.82
CA SER A 376 17.13 20.58 10.69
C SER A 376 17.18 19.07 10.63
N ALA A 377 17.58 18.44 11.74
CA ALA A 377 17.60 17.01 12.07
C ALA A 377 17.61 16.00 10.90
N ALA A 378 18.60 15.10 10.89
CA ALA A 378 18.66 13.97 9.96
C ALA A 378 17.29 13.25 9.88
N VAL A 379 16.68 13.26 8.69
CA VAL A 379 15.43 12.55 8.45
C VAL A 379 15.71 11.06 8.52
N ARG A 380 15.02 10.36 9.44
CA ARG A 380 15.05 8.90 9.49
C ARG A 380 14.40 8.37 8.22
N HIS A 381 15.16 7.65 7.40
CA HIS A 381 14.63 7.11 6.17
C HIS A 381 15.18 5.72 5.84
N ARG A 382 14.46 4.99 4.99
CA ARG A 382 14.92 3.73 4.40
C ARG A 382 14.27 3.52 3.03
N VAL A 383 14.92 2.72 2.20
CA VAL A 383 14.31 2.17 0.98
C VAL A 383 13.77 0.79 1.34
N THR A 384 12.49 0.54 1.11
CA THR A 384 11.83 -0.73 1.45
C THR A 384 11.49 -1.51 0.18
N SER A 385 11.31 -2.82 0.35
CA SER A 385 10.66 -3.66 -0.66
C SER A 385 9.17 -3.35 -0.73
N PHE A 386 8.53 -3.83 -1.79
CA PHE A 386 7.09 -3.73 -1.96
C PHE A 386 6.35 -4.39 -0.78
N SER A 387 5.28 -3.74 -0.31
CA SER A 387 4.39 -4.23 0.75
C SER A 387 2.92 -4.25 0.31
N GLY A 388 2.54 -3.34 -0.60
CA GLY A 388 1.20 -3.28 -1.19
C GLY A 388 0.14 -2.65 -0.27
N GLY A 389 0.52 -1.62 0.50
CA GLY A 389 -0.35 -0.99 1.50
C GLY A 389 -1.21 0.19 1.04
N SER A 390 -1.16 0.60 -0.24
CA SER A 390 -1.84 1.79 -0.77
C SER A 390 -2.02 1.68 -2.30
N ASP A 391 -2.56 2.69 -2.98
CA ASP A 391 -2.96 2.67 -4.40
C ASP A 391 -1.86 2.25 -5.39
N HIS A 392 -0.58 2.39 -5.03
CA HIS A 392 0.56 1.99 -5.87
C HIS A 392 0.58 0.49 -6.19
N TYR A 393 -0.05 -0.34 -5.36
CA TYR A 393 -0.13 -1.78 -5.58
C TYR A 393 -1.00 -2.14 -6.79
N ILE A 394 -2.06 -1.38 -7.05
CA ILE A 394 -2.89 -1.58 -8.27
C ILE A 394 -2.13 -1.07 -9.49
N LEU A 395 -1.51 0.10 -9.39
CA LEU A 395 -0.77 0.71 -10.49
C LEU A 395 0.44 -0.12 -10.93
N SER A 396 1.14 -0.72 -9.97
CA SER A 396 2.36 -1.49 -10.22
C SER A 396 2.10 -2.96 -10.56
N ASP A 397 0.84 -3.39 -10.66
CA ASP A 397 0.52 -4.71 -11.22
C ASP A 397 1.00 -4.76 -12.69
N PRO A 398 1.73 -5.81 -13.12
CA PRO A 398 2.24 -5.90 -14.49
C PRO A 398 1.18 -5.82 -15.61
N THR A 399 -0.07 -6.19 -15.33
CA THR A 399 -1.21 -6.05 -16.28
C THR A 399 -1.71 -4.61 -16.42
N VAL A 400 -1.40 -3.74 -15.44
CA VAL A 400 -1.61 -2.29 -15.48
C VAL A 400 -0.37 -1.59 -16.03
N GLY A 401 0.82 -2.02 -15.59
CA GLY A 401 2.11 -1.68 -16.21
C GLY A 401 2.70 -0.33 -15.82
N VAL A 402 2.23 0.30 -14.74
CA VAL A 402 2.66 1.64 -14.30
C VAL A 402 3.55 1.53 -13.06
N PRO A 403 4.89 1.48 -13.21
CA PRO A 403 5.79 1.38 -12.05
C PRO A 403 5.63 2.60 -11.15
N THR A 404 5.16 2.38 -9.92
CA THR A 404 4.75 3.45 -9.01
C THR A 404 5.41 3.26 -7.64
N PRO A 405 6.55 3.92 -7.36
CA PRO A 405 7.07 4.00 -6.00
C PRO A 405 6.07 4.71 -5.08
N MET A 406 5.98 4.26 -3.83
CA MET A 406 5.22 4.95 -2.79
C MET A 406 6.15 5.68 -1.84
N LEU A 407 5.79 6.92 -1.50
CA LEU A 407 6.43 7.71 -0.46
C LEU A 407 5.53 7.68 0.76
N ILE A 408 6.02 7.12 1.87
CA ILE A 408 5.21 6.90 3.09
C ILE A 408 6.02 7.07 4.37
N GLN A 409 5.39 7.52 5.45
CA GLN A 409 5.97 7.47 6.80
C GLN A 409 5.40 6.29 7.58
N TRP A 410 6.20 5.24 7.74
CA TRP A 410 5.78 4.01 8.40
C TRP A 410 6.91 3.33 9.20
N PRO A 411 6.65 2.77 10.40
CA PRO A 411 5.38 2.73 11.12
C PRO A 411 4.91 4.11 11.61
N ASP A 412 3.64 4.27 11.96
CA ASP A 412 3.12 5.47 12.61
C ASP A 412 2.28 5.12 13.84
N ARG A 413 2.61 5.76 14.97
CA ARG A 413 1.92 5.61 16.24
C ARG A 413 0.44 5.95 16.13
N PHE A 414 0.07 7.00 15.39
CA PHE A 414 -1.30 7.52 15.37
C PHE A 414 -2.15 7.07 14.18
N TYR A 415 -1.56 6.30 13.25
CA TYR A 415 -2.21 5.78 12.05
C TYR A 415 -3.60 5.21 12.35
N HIS A 416 -4.62 5.57 11.57
CA HIS A 416 -5.97 5.07 11.77
C HIS A 416 -6.53 5.31 13.19
N THR A 417 -6.27 6.47 13.80
CA THR A 417 -6.86 6.81 15.09
C THR A 417 -7.43 8.24 15.16
N SER A 418 -8.24 8.50 16.19
CA SER A 418 -8.70 9.84 16.54
C SER A 418 -7.58 10.83 16.89
N GLU A 419 -6.35 10.35 17.11
CA GLU A 419 -5.17 11.15 17.47
C GLU A 419 -4.31 11.53 16.24
N ASP A 420 -4.69 11.12 15.02
CA ASP A 420 -4.04 11.59 13.79
C ASP A 420 -4.50 13.02 13.44
N THR A 421 -4.02 13.97 14.25
CA THR A 421 -4.42 15.38 14.23
C THR A 421 -3.33 16.27 13.61
N LEU A 422 -3.70 17.50 13.26
CA LEU A 422 -2.82 18.45 12.57
C LEU A 422 -1.51 18.77 13.34
N ASP A 423 -1.49 18.63 14.66
CA ASP A 423 -0.27 18.80 15.46
C ASP A 423 0.74 17.66 15.30
N LYS A 424 0.36 16.55 14.63
CA LYS A 424 1.27 15.47 14.23
C LYS A 424 1.94 15.73 12.90
N VAL A 425 1.60 16.83 12.21
CA VAL A 425 2.13 17.18 10.89
C VAL A 425 3.30 18.15 11.01
N ASP A 426 4.44 17.78 10.41
CA ASP A 426 5.61 18.63 10.21
C ASP A 426 5.62 19.22 8.79
N PRO A 427 5.42 20.55 8.63
CA PRO A 427 5.45 21.19 7.32
C PRO A 427 6.81 21.06 6.62
N ALA A 428 7.92 20.95 7.36
CA ALA A 428 9.24 20.76 6.76
C ALA A 428 9.40 19.35 6.15
N MET A 429 8.70 18.36 6.70
CA MET A 429 8.63 17.02 6.13
C MET A 429 7.81 17.02 4.84
N VAL A 430 6.62 17.62 4.87
CA VAL A 430 5.75 17.79 3.69
C VAL A 430 6.50 18.53 2.57
N ALA A 431 7.29 19.55 2.92
CA ALA A 431 8.12 20.29 1.96
C ALA A 431 9.16 19.40 1.27
N ARG A 432 9.85 18.55 2.04
CA ARG A 432 10.88 17.64 1.50
C ARG A 432 10.27 16.58 0.59
N ILE A 433 9.26 15.85 1.08
CA ILE A 433 8.65 14.74 0.33
C ILE A 433 7.88 15.28 -0.89
N GLY A 434 7.15 16.39 -0.73
CA GLY A 434 6.48 17.04 -1.85
C GLY A 434 7.45 17.55 -2.93
N SER A 435 8.60 18.13 -2.53
CA SER A 435 9.65 18.53 -3.50
C SER A 435 10.26 17.33 -4.21
N LEU A 436 10.49 16.22 -3.50
CA LEU A 436 10.97 14.96 -4.09
C LEU A 436 10.00 14.44 -5.15
N ALA A 437 8.73 14.33 -4.80
CA ALA A 437 7.69 13.83 -5.71
C ALA A 437 7.48 14.75 -6.92
N ALA A 438 7.49 16.08 -6.72
CA ALA A 438 7.43 17.06 -7.80
C ALA A 438 8.62 16.92 -8.75
N ALA A 439 9.84 16.80 -8.22
CA ALA A 439 11.05 16.64 -9.02
C ALA A 439 11.04 15.30 -9.76
N TYR A 440 10.61 14.22 -9.12
CA TYR A 440 10.47 12.90 -9.73
C TYR A 440 9.53 12.94 -10.93
N ALA A 441 8.29 13.44 -10.74
CA ALA A 441 7.30 13.52 -11.80
C ALA A 441 7.79 14.42 -12.96
N TYR A 442 8.35 15.58 -12.65
CA TYR A 442 8.81 16.53 -13.66
C TYR A 442 10.04 16.02 -14.44
N VAL A 443 10.98 15.35 -13.78
CA VAL A 443 12.16 14.77 -14.47
C VAL A 443 11.74 13.67 -15.44
N ILE A 444 10.81 12.79 -15.07
CA ILE A 444 10.29 11.77 -15.99
C ILE A 444 9.52 12.42 -17.13
N ALA A 445 8.70 13.43 -16.82
CA ALA A 445 7.91 14.13 -17.82
C ALA A 445 8.80 14.85 -18.85
N GLY A 446 9.97 15.35 -18.43
CA GLY A 446 10.98 15.96 -19.30
C GLY A 446 12.01 15.00 -19.88
N ALA A 447 11.96 13.69 -19.55
CA ALA A 447 13.02 12.76 -19.90
C ALA A 447 13.17 12.57 -21.42
N ASP A 448 14.42 12.62 -21.85
CA ASP A 448 14.90 12.52 -23.22
C ASP A 448 16.05 11.49 -23.32
N GLU A 449 16.72 11.45 -24.48
CA GLU A 449 17.91 10.62 -24.71
C GLU A 449 18.97 10.79 -23.61
N ARG A 450 19.27 12.04 -23.23
CA ARG A 450 20.29 12.32 -22.21
C ARG A 450 19.90 11.77 -20.85
N THR A 451 18.64 11.92 -20.48
CA THR A 451 18.09 11.42 -19.22
C THR A 451 18.07 9.90 -19.18
N ALA A 452 17.59 9.26 -20.25
CA ALA A 452 17.58 7.80 -20.39
C ALA A 452 19.00 7.21 -20.35
N THR A 453 19.94 7.83 -21.06
CA THR A 453 21.36 7.42 -21.08
C THR A 453 21.96 7.47 -19.69
N TRP A 454 21.83 8.60 -18.99
CA TRP A 454 22.33 8.74 -17.63
C TRP A 454 21.68 7.73 -16.68
N LEU A 455 20.36 7.52 -16.79
CA LEU A 455 19.62 6.63 -15.90
C LEU A 455 20.00 5.16 -16.11
N GLY A 456 20.30 4.74 -17.35
CA GLY A 456 20.85 3.42 -17.63
C GLY A 456 22.16 3.15 -16.87
N HIS A 457 23.10 4.08 -16.93
CA HIS A 457 24.35 3.94 -16.17
C HIS A 457 24.13 3.99 -14.65
N GLU A 458 23.20 4.82 -14.15
CA GLU A 458 22.86 4.87 -12.73
C GLU A 458 22.23 3.54 -12.26
N ILE A 459 21.39 2.90 -13.09
CA ILE A 459 20.89 1.55 -12.84
C ILE A 459 22.08 0.61 -12.69
N VAL A 460 22.92 0.47 -13.71
CA VAL A 460 24.07 -0.47 -13.68
C VAL A 460 24.96 -0.26 -12.46
N ALA A 461 25.33 0.98 -12.16
CA ALA A 461 26.19 1.31 -11.02
C ALA A 461 25.58 0.85 -9.68
N ARG A 462 24.31 1.16 -9.42
CA ARG A 462 23.65 0.76 -8.16
C ARG A 462 23.46 -0.75 -8.08
N ARG A 463 23.18 -1.41 -9.20
CA ARG A 463 22.97 -2.86 -9.25
C ARG A 463 24.26 -3.64 -9.03
N GLN A 464 25.37 -3.18 -9.61
CA GLN A 464 26.70 -3.75 -9.35
C GLN A 464 27.08 -3.68 -7.86
N VAL A 465 26.81 -2.55 -7.18
CA VAL A 465 27.05 -2.43 -5.73
C VAL A 465 26.24 -3.47 -4.95
N ARG A 466 24.94 -3.64 -5.25
CA ARG A 466 24.10 -4.64 -4.59
C ARG A 466 24.60 -6.07 -4.84
N LEU A 467 25.02 -6.38 -6.07
CA LEU A 467 25.61 -7.66 -6.44
C LEU A 467 26.87 -7.96 -5.61
N VAL A 468 27.79 -7.00 -5.50
CA VAL A 468 29.03 -7.16 -4.71
C VAL A 468 28.73 -7.50 -3.25
N TRP A 469 27.80 -6.78 -2.62
CA TRP A 469 27.40 -7.01 -1.23
C TRP A 469 26.71 -8.36 -1.03
N ARG A 470 25.83 -8.76 -1.95
CA ARG A 470 25.15 -10.07 -1.91
C ARG A 470 26.17 -11.22 -2.03
N THR A 471 27.09 -11.12 -2.98
CA THR A 471 28.19 -12.07 -3.14
C THR A 471 29.06 -12.13 -1.88
N GLN A 472 29.37 -10.98 -1.29
CA GLN A 472 30.14 -10.93 -0.05
C GLN A 472 29.42 -11.60 1.13
N ALA A 473 28.11 -11.38 1.28
CA ALA A 473 27.30 -12.03 2.32
C ALA A 473 27.31 -13.56 2.17
N ALA A 474 27.16 -14.07 0.94
CA ALA A 474 27.23 -15.50 0.66
C ALA A 474 28.63 -16.08 0.93
N ILE A 475 29.70 -15.35 0.59
CA ILE A 475 31.08 -15.72 0.95
C ILE A 475 31.24 -15.83 2.48
N THR A 476 30.73 -14.85 3.22
CA THR A 476 30.77 -14.86 4.69
C THR A 476 30.02 -16.06 5.26
N ALA A 477 28.83 -16.35 4.74
CA ALA A 477 28.05 -17.53 5.14
C ALA A 477 28.78 -18.85 4.81
N ALA A 478 29.38 -18.95 3.61
CA ALA A 478 30.14 -20.13 3.18
C ALA A 478 31.36 -20.41 4.07
N LEU A 479 32.05 -19.38 4.55
CA LEU A 479 33.17 -19.51 5.49
C LEU A 479 32.74 -19.97 6.89
N ALA A 480 31.46 -19.78 7.24
CA ALA A 480 30.88 -20.21 8.51
C ALA A 480 30.12 -21.54 8.40
N ALA A 481 30.10 -22.19 7.22
CA ALA A 481 29.40 -23.46 7.03
C ALA A 481 30.19 -24.61 7.66
N ASP A 482 29.52 -25.43 8.47
CA ASP A 482 30.13 -26.54 9.20
C ASP A 482 30.10 -27.88 8.43
N ASP A 483 29.31 -27.96 7.35
CA ASP A 483 29.15 -29.18 6.56
C ASP A 483 28.95 -28.90 5.05
N PRO A 484 29.18 -29.91 4.19
CA PRO A 484 29.01 -29.75 2.74
C PRO A 484 27.57 -29.42 2.29
N ALA A 485 26.54 -29.85 3.02
CA ALA A 485 25.15 -29.62 2.63
C ALA A 485 24.76 -28.13 2.80
N ALA A 486 25.18 -27.51 3.91
CA ALA A 486 25.04 -26.07 4.11
C ALA A 486 25.75 -25.28 3.00
N LEU A 487 26.95 -25.73 2.60
CA LEU A 487 27.72 -25.09 1.54
C LEU A 487 27.03 -25.19 0.16
N ILE A 488 26.40 -26.34 -0.16
CA ILE A 488 25.58 -26.51 -1.37
C ILE A 488 24.39 -25.55 -1.34
N ALA A 489 23.66 -25.50 -0.21
CA ALA A 489 22.49 -24.65 -0.07
C ALA A 489 22.82 -23.16 -0.24
N ILE A 490 23.87 -22.66 0.41
CA ILE A 490 24.30 -21.25 0.29
C ILE A 490 24.71 -20.94 -1.15
N ARG A 491 25.40 -21.85 -1.83
CA ARG A 491 25.82 -21.67 -3.23
C ARG A 491 24.61 -21.60 -4.17
N GLY A 492 23.67 -22.54 -4.03
CA GLY A 492 22.43 -22.57 -4.81
C GLY A 492 21.59 -21.31 -4.59
N GLN A 493 21.46 -20.86 -3.33
CA GLN A 493 20.78 -19.61 -2.99
C GLN A 493 21.44 -18.39 -3.64
N LEU A 494 22.78 -18.28 -3.58
CA LEU A 494 23.50 -17.19 -4.24
C LEU A 494 23.24 -17.20 -5.75
N ARG A 495 23.34 -18.37 -6.39
CA ARG A 495 23.14 -18.54 -7.84
C ARG A 495 21.74 -18.13 -8.27
N ALA A 496 20.70 -18.65 -7.59
CA ALA A 496 19.31 -18.30 -7.84
C ALA A 496 19.05 -16.80 -7.63
N ALA A 497 19.56 -16.24 -6.52
CA ALA A 497 19.37 -14.83 -6.18
C ALA A 497 20.09 -13.87 -7.14
N VAL A 498 21.26 -14.26 -7.68
CA VAL A 498 21.97 -13.48 -8.70
C VAL A 498 21.25 -13.57 -10.05
N ALA A 499 20.83 -14.77 -10.48
CA ALA A 499 20.10 -14.96 -11.72
C ALA A 499 18.79 -14.16 -11.74
N HIS A 500 17.99 -14.30 -10.68
CA HIS A 500 16.75 -13.53 -10.50
C HIS A 500 16.99 -12.02 -10.54
N ARG A 501 18.04 -11.53 -9.86
CA ARG A 501 18.34 -10.10 -9.83
C ARG A 501 18.74 -9.56 -11.20
N ILE A 502 19.57 -10.29 -11.95
CA ILE A 502 20.00 -9.88 -13.29
C ILE A 502 18.82 -9.83 -14.25
N ASP A 503 17.91 -10.80 -14.18
CA ASP A 503 16.65 -10.81 -14.94
C ASP A 503 15.81 -9.54 -14.67
N CYS A 504 15.62 -9.19 -13.40
CA CYS A 504 14.92 -7.96 -13.01
C CYS A 504 15.67 -6.69 -13.44
N ASP A 505 17.00 -6.66 -13.35
CA ASP A 505 17.80 -5.49 -13.69
C ASP A 505 17.84 -5.25 -15.21
N MET A 506 17.85 -6.32 -16.02
CA MET A 506 17.69 -6.23 -17.47
C MET A 506 16.28 -5.74 -17.85
N THR A 507 15.25 -6.24 -17.17
CA THR A 507 13.87 -5.72 -17.32
C THR A 507 13.81 -4.23 -17.00
N ALA A 508 14.48 -3.79 -15.92
CA ALA A 508 14.55 -2.38 -15.56
C ALA A 508 15.25 -1.53 -16.64
N LEU A 509 16.32 -2.02 -17.28
CA LEU A 509 16.97 -1.34 -18.40
C LEU A 509 16.03 -1.23 -19.61
N GLN A 510 15.28 -2.27 -19.94
CA GLN A 510 14.30 -2.23 -21.04
C GLN A 510 13.24 -1.14 -20.83
N THR A 511 12.85 -0.85 -19.58
CA THR A 511 11.89 0.24 -19.31
C THR A 511 12.39 1.64 -19.72
N LEU A 512 13.68 1.83 -20.02
CA LEU A 512 14.20 3.08 -20.57
C LEU A 512 13.62 3.41 -21.96
N GLU A 513 13.14 2.41 -22.70
CA GLU A 513 12.47 2.60 -24.00
C GLU A 513 11.20 3.45 -23.86
N ARG A 514 10.57 3.45 -22.67
CA ARG A 514 9.44 4.33 -22.34
C ARG A 514 9.84 5.80 -22.23
N LEU A 515 11.12 6.09 -21.96
CA LEU A 515 11.67 7.44 -21.88
C LEU A 515 12.27 7.88 -23.21
N TRP A 516 12.97 6.98 -23.89
CA TRP A 516 13.61 7.19 -25.18
C TRP A 516 13.53 5.91 -26.03
N PRO A 517 12.59 5.83 -27.00
CA PRO A 517 12.35 4.60 -27.77
C PRO A 517 13.56 4.06 -28.54
N ASP A 518 14.50 4.93 -28.95
CA ASP A 518 15.67 4.52 -29.75
C ASP A 518 16.87 4.05 -28.87
N CYS A 519 16.65 3.78 -27.58
CA CYS A 519 17.73 3.39 -26.66
C CYS A 519 18.12 1.91 -26.72
N GLY A 520 17.61 1.11 -27.67
CA GLY A 520 17.85 -0.34 -27.73
C GLY A 520 19.33 -0.73 -27.77
N GLY A 521 20.17 0.05 -28.45
CA GLY A 521 21.63 -0.16 -28.46
C GLY A 521 22.28 0.02 -27.08
N LEU A 522 21.88 1.07 -26.36
CA LEU A 522 22.34 1.32 -24.98
C LEU A 522 21.87 0.20 -24.03
N VAL A 523 20.60 -0.21 -24.15
CA VAL A 523 20.04 -1.29 -23.30
C VAL A 523 20.83 -2.59 -23.50
N ALA A 524 21.17 -2.94 -24.74
CA ALA A 524 21.97 -4.12 -25.04
C ALA A 524 23.39 -4.04 -24.45
N GLU A 525 24.06 -2.89 -24.58
CA GLU A 525 25.39 -2.64 -24.01
C GLU A 525 25.40 -2.79 -22.49
N LEU A 526 24.50 -2.09 -21.80
CA LEU A 526 24.42 -2.09 -20.34
C LEU A 526 24.00 -3.46 -19.78
N SER A 527 23.14 -4.19 -20.52
CA SER A 527 22.77 -5.55 -20.16
C SER A 527 23.96 -6.52 -20.26
N ALA A 528 24.81 -6.36 -21.28
CA ALA A 528 26.05 -7.14 -21.39
C ALA A 528 27.02 -6.83 -20.24
N GLU A 529 27.13 -5.57 -19.83
CA GLU A 529 27.96 -5.16 -18.67
C GLU A 529 27.48 -5.81 -17.37
N LEU A 530 26.17 -5.81 -17.09
CA LEU A 530 25.58 -6.46 -15.92
C LEU A 530 25.87 -7.97 -15.90
N ASN A 531 25.71 -8.64 -17.05
CA ASN A 531 26.00 -10.06 -17.18
C ASN A 531 27.50 -10.38 -16.98
N GLU A 532 28.38 -9.49 -17.42
CA GLU A 532 29.81 -9.64 -17.16
C GLU A 532 30.13 -9.46 -15.66
N ALA A 533 29.56 -8.43 -15.02
CA ALA A 533 29.72 -8.21 -13.58
C ALA A 533 29.21 -9.41 -12.77
N ALA A 534 28.03 -9.96 -13.10
CA ALA A 534 27.48 -11.17 -12.48
C ALA A 534 28.42 -12.36 -12.59
N ARG A 535 28.94 -12.64 -13.80
CA ARG A 535 29.90 -13.73 -14.02
C ARG A 535 31.18 -13.54 -13.19
N ARG A 536 31.68 -12.30 -13.11
CA ARG A 536 32.90 -11.97 -12.36
C ARG A 536 32.70 -12.19 -10.87
N GLU A 537 31.58 -11.74 -10.31
CA GLU A 537 31.24 -11.88 -8.90
C GLU A 537 30.93 -13.33 -8.50
N LEU A 538 30.19 -14.07 -9.33
CA LEU A 538 29.97 -15.50 -9.12
C LEU A 538 31.29 -16.29 -9.18
N SER A 539 32.21 -15.95 -10.09
CA SER A 539 33.54 -16.55 -10.13
C SER A 539 34.37 -16.23 -8.89
N ARG A 540 34.22 -15.02 -8.32
CA ARG A 540 34.86 -14.65 -7.04
C ARG A 540 34.35 -15.52 -5.91
N ALA A 541 33.04 -15.69 -5.80
CA ALA A 541 32.42 -16.59 -4.82
C ALA A 541 32.89 -18.03 -5.01
N ASP A 542 32.78 -18.61 -6.22
CA ASP A 542 33.13 -20.00 -6.49
C ASP A 542 34.56 -20.35 -6.09
N HIS A 543 35.51 -19.41 -6.19
CA HIS A 543 36.86 -19.60 -5.67
C HIS A 543 36.88 -19.89 -4.16
N VAL A 544 36.11 -19.13 -3.37
CA VAL A 544 35.98 -19.34 -1.92
C VAL A 544 35.22 -20.62 -1.61
N PHE A 545 34.08 -20.87 -2.27
CA PHE A 545 33.29 -22.10 -2.07
C PHE A 545 34.14 -23.36 -2.29
N ARG A 546 35.00 -23.38 -3.32
CA ARG A 546 35.92 -24.49 -3.56
C ARG A 546 36.93 -24.69 -2.41
N ASN A 547 37.40 -23.61 -1.80
CA ASN A 547 38.32 -23.70 -0.66
C ASN A 547 37.60 -24.21 0.61
N CYS A 548 36.37 -23.74 0.86
CA CYS A 548 35.53 -24.26 1.94
C CYS A 548 35.24 -25.76 1.76
N ALA A 549 34.85 -26.19 0.55
CA ALA A 549 34.57 -27.59 0.25
C ALA A 549 35.81 -28.49 0.40
N LYS A 550 37.01 -27.98 0.09
CA LYS A 550 38.28 -28.67 0.39
C LYS A 550 38.52 -28.82 1.89
N ALA A 551 38.27 -27.79 2.67
CA ALA A 551 38.40 -27.85 4.13
C ALA A 551 37.42 -28.85 4.76
N LEU A 552 36.23 -29.00 4.17
CA LEU A 552 35.18 -29.94 4.58
C LEU A 552 35.34 -31.36 3.97
N GLY A 553 36.43 -31.64 3.24
CA GLY A 553 36.78 -32.99 2.78
C GLY A 553 36.16 -33.46 1.46
N SER A 554 35.38 -32.63 0.75
CA SER A 554 34.84 -32.97 -0.59
C SER A 554 35.85 -32.69 -1.73
N GLY A 555 36.65 -31.62 -1.61
CA GLY A 555 37.69 -31.28 -2.59
C GLY A 555 37.20 -30.59 -3.88
N GLU A 556 35.90 -30.68 -4.19
CA GLU A 556 35.28 -30.18 -5.41
C GLU A 556 34.42 -28.92 -5.16
N LEU A 557 34.08 -28.20 -6.23
CA LEU A 557 33.11 -27.10 -6.10
C LEU A 557 31.73 -27.72 -5.82
N PRO A 558 31.00 -27.27 -4.78
CA PRO A 558 29.67 -27.78 -4.48
C PRO A 558 28.77 -27.67 -5.72
N PRO A 559 27.97 -28.68 -6.06
CA PRO A 559 27.10 -28.62 -7.23
C PRO A 559 26.09 -27.48 -7.12
N ASP A 560 25.59 -27.01 -8.28
CA ASP A 560 24.56 -25.98 -8.35
C ASP A 560 23.20 -26.66 -8.29
N VAL A 561 22.76 -27.02 -7.09
CA VAL A 561 21.48 -27.70 -6.87
C VAL A 561 20.72 -26.92 -5.81
N SER A 562 19.63 -26.28 -6.22
CA SER A 562 18.52 -26.04 -5.32
C SER A 562 17.70 -27.32 -5.28
N GLU A 563 17.58 -27.95 -4.11
CA GLU A 563 16.56 -29.00 -3.96
C GLU A 563 15.21 -28.34 -4.22
N PRO A 564 14.41 -28.84 -5.18
CA PRO A 564 13.10 -28.27 -5.43
C PRO A 564 12.21 -28.64 -4.24
N GLN A 565 11.70 -27.63 -3.55
CA GLN A 565 11.02 -27.81 -2.26
C GLN A 565 9.49 -27.93 -2.38
N SER A 566 8.94 -27.75 -3.59
CA SER A 566 7.52 -27.91 -3.88
C SER A 566 7.16 -29.34 -4.34
N ASP A 567 5.88 -29.67 -4.14
CA ASP A 567 5.17 -30.78 -4.76
C ASP A 567 5.39 -30.81 -6.29
N GLY A 568 5.57 -32.02 -6.86
CA GLY A 568 5.70 -32.21 -8.30
C GLY A 568 4.54 -31.66 -9.15
N ARG A 569 3.33 -31.50 -8.59
CA ARG A 569 2.17 -30.89 -9.24
C ARG A 569 2.41 -29.40 -9.53
N ALA A 570 3.01 -28.65 -8.61
CA ALA A 570 3.24 -27.21 -8.74
C ALA A 570 4.17 -26.86 -9.92
N ARG A 571 5.00 -27.80 -10.36
CA ARG A 571 5.94 -27.61 -11.47
C ARG A 571 5.28 -27.63 -12.85
N ASN A 572 4.13 -28.29 -12.97
CA ASN A 572 3.45 -28.47 -14.26
C ASN A 572 2.24 -27.56 -14.42
N LEU A 573 1.89 -26.78 -13.38
CA LEU A 573 0.74 -25.90 -13.38
C LEU A 573 1.17 -24.47 -13.68
N ILE A 574 0.74 -23.94 -14.83
CA ILE A 574 1.05 -22.58 -15.26
C ILE A 574 -0.21 -21.71 -15.13
N PRO A 575 -0.31 -20.85 -14.11
CA PRO A 575 -1.47 -19.98 -13.91
C PRO A 575 -1.48 -18.82 -14.92
N GLN A 576 -2.64 -18.61 -15.55
CA GLN A 576 -2.90 -17.46 -16.42
C GLN A 576 -4.12 -16.68 -15.91
N ARG A 577 -3.88 -15.45 -15.46
CA ARG A 577 -4.91 -14.51 -15.01
C ARG A 577 -5.83 -14.09 -16.17
N GLN A 578 -7.12 -13.95 -15.88
CA GLN A 578 -8.17 -13.55 -16.84
C GLN A 578 -8.68 -12.11 -16.61
N TYR A 579 -8.01 -11.34 -15.74
CA TYR A 579 -8.42 -10.00 -15.31
C TYR A 579 -7.21 -9.03 -15.28
N ARG A 580 -7.50 -7.72 -15.20
CA ARG A 580 -6.50 -6.66 -15.01
C ARG A 580 -6.47 -6.18 -13.57
N GLY A 581 -5.30 -5.74 -13.11
CA GLY A 581 -5.06 -5.31 -11.74
C GLY A 581 -5.17 -6.47 -10.74
N PRO A 582 -4.72 -6.30 -9.49
CA PRO A 582 -4.81 -7.36 -8.50
C PRO A 582 -6.27 -7.72 -8.22
N VAL A 583 -6.53 -8.89 -7.62
CA VAL A 583 -7.90 -9.22 -7.22
C VAL A 583 -8.33 -8.34 -6.05
N ALA A 584 -9.51 -7.74 -6.17
CA ALA A 584 -10.20 -7.11 -5.05
C ALA A 584 -10.76 -8.18 -4.10
N LEU A 585 -9.89 -8.61 -3.21
CA LEU A 585 -10.03 -9.80 -2.41
C LEU A 585 -11.29 -9.84 -1.53
N ARG A 586 -11.79 -8.67 -1.12
CA ARG A 586 -13.07 -8.56 -0.40
C ARG A 586 -14.21 -9.21 -1.17
N SER A 587 -14.29 -9.00 -2.49
CA SER A 587 -15.33 -9.60 -3.34
C SER A 587 -15.25 -11.13 -3.41
N LEU A 588 -14.10 -11.74 -3.09
CA LEU A 588 -13.98 -13.20 -2.96
C LEU A 588 -14.36 -13.72 -1.58
N GLU A 589 -14.16 -12.93 -0.52
CA GLU A 589 -14.47 -13.32 0.87
C GLU A 589 -15.97 -13.24 1.20
N GLU A 590 -16.76 -12.57 0.37
CA GLU A 590 -18.21 -12.35 0.54
C GLU A 590 -19.09 -13.52 0.04
N GLY A 591 -18.48 -14.62 -0.45
CA GLY A 591 -19.20 -15.84 -0.85
C GLY A 591 -20.07 -16.45 0.25
N ASP A 592 -21.15 -17.12 -0.15
CA ASP A 592 -22.20 -17.61 0.75
C ASP A 592 -21.86 -18.88 1.55
N ASP A 593 -20.74 -19.57 1.25
CA ASP A 593 -20.34 -20.78 1.98
C ASP A 593 -19.63 -20.44 3.30
N PRO A 594 -20.26 -20.69 4.47
CA PRO A 594 -19.64 -20.41 5.76
C PRO A 594 -18.38 -21.24 6.03
N MET A 595 -18.27 -22.45 5.43
CA MET A 595 -17.09 -23.32 5.60
C MET A 595 -15.87 -22.75 4.86
N SER A 596 -16.06 -22.14 3.68
CA SER A 596 -15.00 -21.46 2.94
C SER A 596 -14.45 -20.24 3.70
N ARG A 597 -15.33 -19.45 4.34
CA ARG A 597 -14.92 -18.29 5.14
C ARG A 597 -14.06 -18.67 6.35
N ASP A 598 -14.44 -19.75 7.05
CA ASP A 598 -13.67 -20.27 8.19
C ASP A 598 -12.29 -20.78 7.73
N ALA A 599 -12.22 -21.49 6.61
CA ALA A 599 -10.97 -21.99 6.05
C ALA A 599 -10.03 -20.85 5.59
N LEU A 600 -10.56 -19.84 4.88
CA LEU A 600 -9.81 -18.66 4.43
C LEU A 600 -9.25 -17.86 5.61
N TRP A 601 -10.06 -17.65 6.65
CA TRP A 601 -9.62 -16.99 7.87
C TRP A 601 -8.45 -17.73 8.53
N GLN A 602 -8.56 -19.05 8.70
CA GLN A 602 -7.49 -19.83 9.31
C GLN A 602 -6.22 -19.87 8.46
N ALA A 603 -6.34 -19.99 7.13
CA ALA A 603 -5.20 -19.93 6.22
C ALA A 603 -4.48 -18.59 6.29
N SER A 604 -5.23 -17.47 6.25
CA SER A 604 -4.64 -16.13 6.38
C SER A 604 -4.00 -15.91 7.75
N LYS A 605 -4.62 -16.41 8.82
CA LYS A 605 -4.09 -16.32 10.19
C LYS A 605 -2.78 -17.09 10.33
N GLN A 606 -2.68 -18.28 9.73
CA GLN A 606 -1.46 -19.10 9.74
C GLN A 606 -0.34 -18.49 8.90
N ALA A 607 -0.65 -17.95 7.72
CA ALA A 607 0.33 -17.35 6.81
C ALA A 607 0.92 -16.03 7.35
N GLY A 608 0.20 -15.36 8.26
CA GLY A 608 0.66 -14.14 8.94
C GLY A 608 0.65 -12.89 8.05
N ASN A 609 1.09 -11.76 8.59
CA ASN A 609 0.94 -10.45 7.94
C ASN A 609 1.64 -10.32 6.58
N LEU A 610 2.72 -11.08 6.36
CA LEU A 610 3.48 -11.04 5.10
C LEU A 610 2.73 -11.71 3.95
N TRP A 611 1.72 -12.53 4.25
CA TRP A 611 0.88 -13.18 3.25
C TRP A 611 0.19 -12.19 2.31
N TRP A 612 -0.25 -11.04 2.82
CA TRP A 612 -0.85 -9.99 2.00
C TRP A 612 0.06 -9.56 0.84
N THR A 613 1.33 -9.31 1.16
CA THR A 613 2.35 -8.97 0.16
C THR A 613 2.65 -10.15 -0.75
N ALA A 614 2.88 -11.33 -0.18
CA ALA A 614 3.26 -12.54 -0.92
C ALA A 614 2.20 -12.95 -1.95
N ARG A 615 0.92 -12.87 -1.59
CA ARG A 615 -0.21 -13.15 -2.48
C ARG A 615 -0.25 -12.20 -3.66
N SER A 616 -0.10 -10.90 -3.41
CA SER A 616 -0.07 -9.88 -4.48
C SER A 616 1.10 -10.13 -5.44
N LEU A 617 2.27 -10.47 -4.90
CA LEU A 617 3.45 -10.82 -5.72
C LEU A 617 3.21 -12.10 -6.53
N ALA A 618 2.54 -13.11 -5.98
CA ALA A 618 2.19 -14.31 -6.72
C ALA A 618 1.30 -14.01 -7.93
N GLU A 619 0.29 -13.14 -7.77
CA GLU A 619 -0.55 -12.66 -8.88
C GLU A 619 0.26 -11.93 -9.95
N TYR A 620 1.24 -11.12 -9.54
CA TYR A 620 2.07 -10.36 -10.49
C TYR A 620 2.97 -11.26 -11.34
N TRP A 621 3.39 -12.40 -10.80
CA TRP A 621 4.19 -13.39 -11.55
C TRP A 621 3.35 -14.42 -12.31
N ALA A 622 2.02 -14.45 -12.11
CA ALA A 622 1.08 -15.34 -12.80
C ALA A 622 0.73 -14.84 -14.22
N ASP A 623 1.74 -14.79 -15.08
CA ASP A 623 1.69 -14.24 -16.44
C ASP A 623 1.35 -15.27 -17.54
N GLY A 624 1.00 -16.50 -17.16
CA GLY A 624 0.74 -17.59 -18.09
C GLY A 624 2.01 -18.18 -18.74
N GLN A 625 3.19 -17.88 -18.19
CA GLN A 625 4.48 -18.43 -18.65
C GLN A 625 5.21 -19.23 -17.58
N ARG A 626 5.04 -18.87 -16.30
CA ARG A 626 5.73 -19.51 -15.17
C ARG A 626 4.85 -20.53 -14.47
N SER A 627 5.46 -21.62 -14.04
CA SER A 627 4.83 -22.59 -13.16
C SER A 627 4.59 -22.02 -11.75
N VAL A 628 3.72 -22.65 -10.96
CA VAL A 628 3.50 -22.28 -9.55
C VAL A 628 4.80 -22.39 -8.74
N ASP A 629 5.65 -23.38 -9.01
CA ASP A 629 6.97 -23.52 -8.35
C ASP A 629 7.90 -22.33 -8.64
N GLU A 630 7.98 -21.92 -9.91
CA GLU A 630 8.77 -20.75 -10.30
C GLU A 630 8.22 -19.45 -9.68
N ILE A 631 6.89 -19.31 -9.60
CA ILE A 631 6.24 -18.16 -8.95
C ILE A 631 6.59 -18.14 -7.46
N SER A 632 6.49 -19.28 -6.77
CA SER A 632 6.92 -19.44 -5.38
C SER A 632 8.36 -19.00 -5.16
N ASP A 633 9.26 -19.40 -6.06
CA ASP A 633 10.66 -18.96 -6.02
C ASP A 633 10.79 -17.45 -6.18
N LYS A 634 10.08 -16.84 -7.15
CA LYS A 634 10.09 -15.39 -7.34
C LYS A 634 9.57 -14.64 -6.09
N VAL A 635 8.50 -15.13 -5.46
CA VAL A 635 7.97 -14.57 -4.20
C VAL A 635 8.98 -14.70 -3.07
N TYR A 636 9.66 -15.86 -2.94
CA TYR A 636 10.71 -16.06 -1.96
C TYR A 636 11.90 -15.10 -2.16
N GLN A 637 12.31 -14.85 -3.41
CA GLN A 637 13.43 -13.93 -3.69
C GLN A 637 13.16 -12.48 -3.23
N GLU A 638 11.90 -12.06 -3.21
CA GLU A 638 11.49 -10.71 -2.82
C GLU A 638 11.12 -10.60 -1.34
N THR A 639 10.47 -11.63 -0.77
CA THR A 639 9.95 -11.61 0.61
C THR A 639 10.88 -12.26 1.62
N GLY A 640 11.75 -13.18 1.18
CA GLY A 640 12.59 -14.01 2.05
C GLY A 640 11.84 -15.15 2.76
N GLN A 641 10.56 -15.37 2.44
CA GLN A 641 9.73 -16.42 3.03
C GLN A 641 8.99 -17.21 1.93
N ARG A 642 8.87 -18.53 2.09
CA ARG A 642 8.11 -19.40 1.19
C ARG A 642 6.65 -19.51 1.63
N PHE A 643 5.76 -19.60 0.64
CA PHE A 643 4.31 -19.66 0.80
C PHE A 643 3.70 -20.68 -0.19
N ASP A 644 4.39 -21.79 -0.43
CA ASP A 644 4.10 -22.69 -1.55
C ASP A 644 2.67 -23.26 -1.52
N ASN A 645 2.24 -23.70 -0.33
CA ASN A 645 0.90 -24.26 -0.15
C ASN A 645 -0.18 -23.18 -0.22
N GLU A 646 0.11 -22.00 0.34
CA GLU A 646 -0.80 -20.86 0.36
C GLU A 646 -1.00 -20.29 -1.05
N ILE A 647 0.06 -20.18 -1.85
CA ILE A 647 0.00 -19.75 -3.26
C ILE A 647 -0.80 -20.74 -4.09
N MET A 648 -0.54 -22.04 -3.94
CA MET A 648 -1.28 -23.08 -4.65
C MET A 648 -2.78 -23.02 -4.31
N SER A 649 -3.11 -23.01 -3.02
CA SER A 649 -4.50 -22.92 -2.55
C SER A 649 -5.19 -21.65 -3.05
N TYR A 650 -4.46 -20.53 -3.08
CA TYR A 650 -4.98 -19.27 -3.58
C TYR A 650 -5.30 -19.32 -5.08
N PHE A 651 -4.42 -19.89 -5.91
CA PHE A 651 -4.71 -20.02 -7.33
C PHE A 651 -5.85 -20.99 -7.63
N GLU A 652 -6.02 -22.06 -6.85
CA GLU A 652 -7.20 -22.93 -6.93
C GLU A 652 -8.50 -22.17 -6.59
N ILE A 653 -8.47 -21.25 -5.61
CA ILE A 653 -9.60 -20.35 -5.32
C ILE A 653 -9.88 -19.43 -6.51
N LEU A 654 -8.85 -18.85 -7.12
CA LEU A 654 -9.03 -17.98 -8.30
C LEU A 654 -9.60 -18.75 -9.50
N GLU A 655 -9.15 -19.99 -9.73
CA GLU A 655 -9.71 -20.87 -10.76
C GLU A 655 -11.18 -21.17 -10.50
N ALA A 656 -11.54 -21.53 -9.26
CA ALA A 656 -12.91 -21.83 -8.88
C ALA A 656 -13.88 -20.64 -9.06
N ASN A 657 -13.36 -19.42 -9.16
CA ASN A 657 -14.10 -18.18 -9.40
C ASN A 657 -13.92 -17.62 -10.83
N ASP A 658 -13.44 -18.44 -11.79
CA ASP A 658 -13.21 -18.05 -13.19
C ASP A 658 -12.24 -16.87 -13.40
N LEU A 659 -11.42 -16.53 -12.40
CA LEU A 659 -10.42 -15.46 -12.46
C LEU A 659 -9.07 -15.93 -13.00
N LEU A 660 -8.81 -17.24 -12.96
CA LEU A 660 -7.56 -17.84 -13.38
C LEU A 660 -7.84 -19.11 -14.19
N ARG A 661 -6.98 -19.40 -15.17
CA ARG A 661 -6.98 -20.67 -15.89
C ARG A 661 -5.61 -21.31 -15.81
N TRP A 662 -5.57 -22.63 -15.72
CA TRP A 662 -4.34 -23.40 -15.89
C TRP A 662 -4.05 -23.57 -17.37
N ARG A 663 -2.81 -23.29 -17.77
CA ARG A 663 -2.31 -23.60 -19.10
C ARG A 663 -1.57 -24.93 -19.03
N ASP A 664 -2.00 -25.90 -19.82
CA ASP A 664 -1.24 -27.14 -20.00
C ASP A 664 -0.01 -26.82 -20.87
N GLU A 665 1.14 -27.44 -20.59
CA GLU A 665 2.40 -27.24 -21.35
C GLU A 665 2.26 -27.54 -22.87
N GLU A 666 1.14 -28.14 -23.31
CA GLU A 666 0.85 -28.52 -24.70
C GLU A 666 -0.10 -27.57 -25.47
N GLY A 667 -0.48 -26.40 -24.91
CA GLY A 667 -1.47 -25.47 -25.52
C GLY A 667 -0.98 -24.07 -25.83
#